data_AF-A0A957FVB1-F1
#
_entry.id   AF-A0A957FVB1-F1
#
_cell.length_a   1.000
_cell.length_b   1.000
_cell.length_c   1.000
_cell.angle_alpha   90.00
_cell.angle_beta   90.00
_cell.angle_gamma   90.00
#
_symmetry.space_group_name_H-M   'P 1'
#
loop_
_entity.id
_entity.type
_entity.pdbx_description
1 polymer ?
#
loop_
_entity_poly.entity_id
_entity_poly.type
_entity_poly.pdbx_seq_one_letter_code
_entity_poly.pdbx_strand_id
1 'polypeptide(L)'
;MVTRTFFARPVRAFFLLALLIFAPTPQSISGQTTDETAAPAGATPTLLTSSADGVRFSLTPGLPAIQPAASAGAGYQTISLEGFLAQEIAGQPALPQLGVSIALPPGAVPVARLVESEQTTLAVTRLAPAVERTLVSYDADDPASVPEFAERYSEDAGFYQTNAYFPASVVTLGQEGTLRDQRFVAVLIRPVQYNPVQGQLLAHTQLEIQVDFLYPDGRPALTAPRPESPTFERLMAGTLLNYADARQWRETAITIPNSPQTSPCMDANAFRITVTQTGIHQLTYAELVTAGFPNNGTIPDNKIRMCHLADEIDIRIDNQNGSATFGGNDAVLFYGEQLHTQETDQNIYWLTYSTNGPNGQRMSNASAAPGGATASSRYRYTQRLEANVEYLSTFPMTDENDHWYWDYIYHGDAPGLNTHLDAPFTLSDKATGSYTVPISVNVSGHNLVKKHVFSVTLNGAVLGTVNFTDSGRNQTYTFDFTADASQLLSGSNLITVTALDNGVAGQEHIVWINWIDVSPSRQYMAQNGRLVWDQPDSGNWSYAISGLNSSALALDVTDPMAPKLITGVSGSSTINFAQQISNPARYAISTTTGRLSVAAISHDTLPAVPLQASTNHADYIYISDPSLYLPLNSLVSYRQSEGYTVFVASVQDIFDEFNYGIYDTAAIQRFLAYAYDSWDAGFAAPSYVTLVGESSYDHRNIQGLNGVDGNLMPTYLKSGVDSLIGETAADNEYANFDSDLLPEMHIGRLPARNVAELSIMVNRIINYETMPVQPLWMDSHLFVADNSHEVETGCELDPAGDFFQTVNNFLANVFPVGRQAFTRLFYAPTACYPNPDYPVYEPYYVPTVTQMQLGIAAELAQGHAFVIYTGHSGSTFWAKDGTGFLNASIVQNNINNGDRTPILLEMTCLTGSYHRPETNFRNSLDEELLKLANGGIVAAYSPTGLQVQKGHDYLLHGFYDGIYQDGYMSLAEAVFAAKLYLFDNTLIYQDLHDTFMLLGDPATDIRIWEATSDVYLPTVLRP
;
A
#
# COMPACT_ATOMS: atom_id res chain seq x y z
N MET A 1 -37.74 12.53 -57.83
CA MET A 1 -37.26 13.19 -59.07
C MET A 1 -35.86 13.70 -58.77
N VAL A 2 -34.79 13.25 -59.46
CA VAL A 2 -34.39 13.63 -60.84
C VAL A 2 -33.94 15.11 -60.89
N THR A 3 -32.70 15.54 -61.21
CA THR A 3 -31.30 14.98 -61.15
C THR A 3 -30.32 16.00 -61.79
N ARG A 4 -29.05 16.09 -61.32
CA ARG A 4 -27.85 16.65 -62.01
C ARG A 4 -27.87 18.19 -62.29
N THR A 5 -26.81 19.01 -62.16
CA THR A 5 -25.37 19.02 -62.58
C THR A 5 -25.14 19.17 -64.10
N PHE A 6 -24.13 19.90 -64.64
CA PHE A 6 -22.97 20.67 -64.11
C PHE A 6 -23.03 22.19 -64.56
N PHE A 7 -22.04 23.00 -64.98
CA PHE A 7 -20.59 22.87 -65.32
C PHE A 7 -19.84 24.24 -65.45
N ALA A 8 -18.51 24.23 -65.20
CA ALA A 8 -17.42 25.06 -65.79
C ALA A 8 -17.15 26.54 -65.38
N ARG A 9 -15.85 26.90 -65.39
CA ARG A 9 -15.24 28.26 -65.23
C ARG A 9 -14.84 28.86 -66.60
N PRO A 10 -14.44 30.15 -66.68
CA PRO A 10 -12.99 30.45 -66.80
C PRO A 10 -12.51 31.62 -65.90
N VAL A 11 -11.28 32.14 -66.12
CA VAL A 11 -10.48 32.96 -65.17
C VAL A 11 -9.79 34.15 -65.86
N ARG A 12 -9.34 35.15 -65.04
CA ARG A 12 -8.50 36.36 -65.30
C ARG A 12 -9.31 37.69 -65.37
N ALA A 13 -8.81 38.84 -64.91
CA ALA A 13 -7.45 39.23 -64.51
C ALA A 13 -7.36 40.22 -63.31
N PHE A 14 -6.13 40.34 -62.78
CA PHE A 14 -5.52 41.38 -61.91
C PHE A 14 -6.19 42.77 -61.79
N PHE A 15 -6.08 43.41 -60.61
CA PHE A 15 -5.05 44.46 -60.36
C PHE A 15 -4.77 44.74 -58.85
N LEU A 16 -3.83 45.65 -58.57
CA LEU A 16 -2.98 45.75 -57.36
C LEU A 16 -3.63 45.91 -55.96
N LEU A 17 -2.84 45.49 -54.97
CA LEU A 17 -2.94 45.81 -53.54
C LEU A 17 -2.17 47.12 -53.21
N ALA A 18 -2.55 47.82 -52.14
CA ALA A 18 -1.74 48.90 -51.56
C ALA A 18 -1.76 48.81 -50.02
N LEU A 19 -0.60 48.58 -49.40
CA LEU A 19 -0.42 48.63 -47.95
C LEU A 19 -0.03 50.03 -47.50
N LEU A 20 -0.54 50.46 -46.35
CA LEU A 20 -0.03 51.60 -45.59
C LEU A 20 0.63 51.08 -44.31
N ILE A 21 1.89 51.44 -44.10
CA ILE A 21 2.70 51.03 -42.95
C ILE A 21 2.65 52.14 -41.91
N PHE A 22 2.29 51.79 -40.68
CA PHE A 22 2.65 52.59 -39.49
C PHE A 22 3.82 51.91 -38.78
N ALA A 23 4.87 52.67 -38.51
CA ALA A 23 6.05 52.21 -37.77
C ALA A 23 6.19 53.06 -36.50
N PRO A 24 6.33 52.47 -35.30
CA PRO A 24 6.73 53.18 -34.11
C PRO A 24 8.24 53.49 -34.17
N THR A 25 8.63 54.69 -33.73
CA THR A 25 10.05 55.08 -33.63
C THR A 25 10.68 54.56 -32.35
N PRO A 26 11.90 53.99 -32.37
CA PRO A 26 12.60 53.62 -31.15
C PRO A 26 13.04 54.87 -30.37
N GLN A 27 12.72 54.92 -29.07
CA GLN A 27 13.39 55.84 -28.14
C GLN A 27 14.58 55.13 -27.50
N SER A 28 15.73 55.78 -27.54
CA SER A 28 16.96 55.28 -26.92
C SER A 28 16.92 55.47 -25.41
N ILE A 29 16.72 54.39 -24.66
CA ILE A 29 17.15 54.32 -23.26
C ILE A 29 18.66 54.03 -23.26
N SER A 30 19.42 54.75 -22.45
CA SER A 30 20.87 54.56 -22.33
C SER A 30 21.18 53.22 -21.67
N GLY A 31 21.86 52.32 -22.38
CA GLY A 31 22.34 51.08 -21.78
C GLY A 31 23.34 51.36 -20.66
N GLN A 32 23.00 50.95 -19.45
CA GLN A 32 24.02 50.33 -18.60
C GLN A 32 24.29 48.95 -19.19
N THR A 33 25.55 48.63 -19.43
CA THR A 33 25.97 47.24 -19.60
C THR A 33 25.86 46.58 -18.22
N THR A 34 24.76 45.90 -17.97
CA THR A 34 24.82 44.72 -17.09
C THR A 34 25.76 43.75 -17.76
N ASP A 35 26.86 43.40 -17.08
CA ASP A 35 27.72 42.30 -17.52
C ASP A 35 26.89 41.02 -17.67
N GLU A 36 27.33 40.13 -18.55
CA GLU A 36 26.91 38.72 -18.52
C GLU A 36 27.58 38.04 -17.30
N THR A 37 27.20 38.46 -16.10
CA THR A 37 27.65 37.83 -14.85
C THR A 37 27.03 36.46 -14.74
N ALA A 38 27.89 35.44 -14.80
CA ALA A 38 27.78 34.08 -14.26
C ALA A 38 26.37 33.46 -14.05
N ALA A 39 26.22 32.21 -14.48
CA ALA A 39 25.19 31.33 -13.94
C ALA A 39 25.20 31.37 -12.39
N PRO A 40 24.03 31.34 -11.73
CA PRO A 40 23.93 31.55 -10.29
C PRO A 40 24.73 30.50 -9.50
N ALA A 41 25.20 30.89 -8.32
CA ALA A 41 25.78 29.96 -7.35
C ALA A 41 24.64 29.13 -6.75
N GLY A 42 24.59 27.84 -7.07
CA GLY A 42 23.47 26.96 -6.73
C GLY A 42 23.88 25.70 -5.95
N ALA A 43 22.87 24.91 -5.59
CA ALA A 43 22.96 23.69 -4.80
C ALA A 43 23.69 22.51 -5.49
N THR A 44 24.12 22.63 -6.75
CA THR A 44 24.75 21.53 -7.50
C THR A 44 26.15 21.18 -6.94
N PRO A 45 26.37 19.96 -6.42
CA PRO A 45 27.69 19.54 -5.95
C PRO A 45 28.64 19.25 -7.13
N THR A 46 29.91 19.62 -7.00
CA THR A 46 30.95 19.35 -8.00
C THR A 46 31.93 18.30 -7.49
N LEU A 47 31.96 17.12 -8.12
CA LEU A 47 32.91 16.06 -7.81
C LEU A 47 34.36 16.52 -8.07
N LEU A 48 35.24 16.34 -7.08
CA LEU A 48 36.67 16.68 -7.16
C LEU A 48 37.55 15.43 -7.29
N THR A 49 37.27 14.40 -6.50
CA THR A 49 37.92 13.07 -6.61
C THR A 49 36.97 11.97 -6.15
N SER A 50 36.99 10.81 -6.79
CA SER A 50 36.30 9.60 -6.35
C SER A 50 37.23 8.39 -6.45
N SER A 51 37.04 7.42 -5.56
CA SER A 51 37.84 6.20 -5.44
C SER A 51 37.22 5.24 -4.44
N ALA A 52 37.64 3.97 -4.44
CA ALA A 52 37.29 3.01 -3.38
C ALA A 52 37.91 3.35 -1.99
N ASP A 53 38.69 4.44 -1.87
CA ASP A 53 39.20 4.97 -0.61
C ASP A 53 38.29 6.08 -0.03
N GLY A 54 37.45 6.69 -0.88
CA GLY A 54 36.60 7.83 -0.52
C GLY A 54 36.31 8.76 -1.69
N VAL A 55 35.40 9.68 -1.44
CA VAL A 55 34.91 10.72 -2.37
C VAL A 55 35.15 12.10 -1.78
N ARG A 56 35.45 13.07 -2.65
CA ARG A 56 35.59 14.49 -2.33
C ARG A 56 34.83 15.33 -3.33
N PHE A 57 34.10 16.32 -2.85
CA PHE A 57 33.35 17.25 -3.69
C PHE A 57 33.31 18.65 -3.07
N SER A 58 32.99 19.66 -3.88
CA SER A 58 32.75 21.03 -3.43
C SER A 58 31.32 21.48 -3.72
N LEU A 59 30.85 22.45 -2.92
CA LEU A 59 29.53 23.06 -3.05
C LEU A 59 29.63 24.57 -2.81
N THR A 60 28.80 25.37 -3.47
CA THR A 60 28.80 26.84 -3.35
C THR A 60 27.39 27.36 -3.02
N PRO A 61 26.91 27.21 -1.77
CA PRO A 61 25.52 27.47 -1.41
C PRO A 61 25.06 28.93 -1.53
N GLY A 62 25.98 29.89 -1.63
CA GLY A 62 25.65 31.32 -1.62
C GLY A 62 25.31 31.86 -0.22
N LEU A 63 24.40 32.84 -0.13
CA LEU A 63 23.95 33.47 1.11
C LEU A 63 22.43 33.31 1.26
N PRO A 64 21.91 32.99 2.47
CA PRO A 64 20.47 32.81 2.66
C PRO A 64 19.71 34.12 2.53
N ALA A 65 18.57 34.06 1.87
CA ALA A 65 17.56 35.11 1.93
C ALA A 65 16.91 35.08 3.33
N ILE A 66 16.78 36.25 3.96
CA ILE A 66 16.16 36.42 5.29
C ILE A 66 14.86 37.19 5.12
N GLN A 67 13.73 36.62 5.56
CA GLN A 67 12.40 37.20 5.38
C GLN A 67 11.65 37.26 6.73
N PRO A 68 10.66 38.17 6.92
CA PRO A 68 9.82 38.18 8.11
C PRO A 68 8.89 36.96 8.15
N ALA A 69 8.79 36.29 9.30
CA ALA A 69 7.92 35.13 9.48
C ALA A 69 6.57 35.55 10.11
N ALA A 70 5.63 36.00 9.27
CA ALA A 70 4.35 36.54 9.75
C ALA A 70 3.52 35.50 10.53
N SER A 71 3.43 34.26 10.02
CA SER A 71 2.71 33.13 10.64
C SER A 71 3.23 32.76 12.04
N ALA A 72 4.55 32.77 12.23
CA ALA A 72 5.17 32.51 13.53
C ALA A 72 5.00 33.67 14.53
N GLY A 73 4.56 34.85 14.08
CA GLY A 73 4.27 36.01 14.91
C GLY A 73 5.31 37.14 14.87
N ALA A 74 4.89 38.31 15.34
CA ALA A 74 5.64 39.56 15.19
C ALA A 74 7.02 39.56 15.89
N GLY A 75 8.08 39.47 15.08
CA GLY A 75 9.48 39.55 15.52
C GLY A 75 10.37 38.41 14.99
N TYR A 76 9.75 37.31 14.54
CA TYR A 76 10.44 36.18 13.92
C TYR A 76 10.78 36.43 12.44
N GLN A 77 11.75 35.65 11.96
CA GLN A 77 12.21 35.60 10.59
C GLN A 77 12.32 34.14 10.12
N THR A 78 12.13 33.90 8.83
CA THR A 78 12.46 32.65 8.14
C THR A 78 13.70 32.88 7.28
N ILE A 79 14.34 31.78 6.87
CA ILE A 79 15.41 31.80 5.87
C ILE A 79 15.15 30.78 4.77
N SER A 80 15.59 31.11 3.57
CA SER A 80 15.62 30.22 2.42
C SER A 80 16.96 30.33 1.69
N LEU A 81 17.31 29.29 0.92
CA LEU A 81 18.55 29.20 0.16
C LEU A 81 18.25 28.43 -1.14
N GLU A 82 18.76 28.90 -2.27
CA GLU A 82 18.37 28.42 -3.61
C GLU A 82 18.82 26.97 -3.83
N GLY A 83 17.86 26.07 -4.06
CA GLY A 83 18.11 24.62 -4.17
C GLY A 83 18.28 23.87 -2.83
N PHE A 84 17.87 24.45 -1.69
CA PHE A 84 17.86 23.79 -0.38
C PHE A 84 16.46 23.82 0.24
N LEU A 85 16.08 22.77 0.95
CA LEU A 85 14.82 22.71 1.71
C LEU A 85 15.06 22.90 3.22
N ALA A 86 14.04 23.32 3.95
CA ALA A 86 14.17 23.61 5.37
C ALA A 86 13.92 22.35 6.24
N GLN A 87 14.80 22.09 7.19
CA GLN A 87 14.69 21.00 8.15
C GLN A 87 13.60 21.30 9.20
N GLU A 88 12.49 20.55 9.20
CA GLU A 88 11.34 20.77 10.11
C GLU A 88 11.35 19.88 11.36
N ILE A 89 12.41 19.91 12.17
CA ILE A 89 12.32 19.36 13.54
C ILE A 89 11.51 20.34 14.39
N ALA A 90 10.28 19.96 14.75
CA ALA A 90 9.34 20.79 15.50
C ALA A 90 10.00 21.46 16.74
N GLY A 91 9.82 22.76 16.86
CA GLY A 91 10.40 23.58 17.94
C GLY A 91 11.87 23.98 17.77
N GLN A 92 12.59 23.42 16.80
CA GLN A 92 13.93 23.89 16.37
C GLN A 92 13.79 24.83 15.17
N PRO A 93 14.72 25.77 14.93
CA PRO A 93 14.68 26.66 13.76
C PRO A 93 14.66 25.88 12.44
N ALA A 94 13.81 26.31 11.50
CA ALA A 94 13.81 25.78 10.14
C ALA A 94 15.07 26.26 9.40
N LEU A 95 16.04 25.36 9.18
CA LEU A 95 17.35 25.67 8.57
C LEU A 95 17.53 24.93 7.23
N PRO A 96 18.14 25.56 6.20
CA PRO A 96 18.41 24.94 4.91
C PRO A 96 19.28 23.66 5.01
N GLN A 97 18.86 22.63 4.28
CA GLN A 97 19.46 21.31 4.15
C GLN A 97 19.43 20.87 2.67
N LEU A 98 20.45 20.11 2.26
CA LEU A 98 20.54 19.40 0.99
C LEU A 98 21.12 18.01 1.24
N GLY A 99 20.51 16.98 0.66
CA GLY A 99 21.10 15.65 0.51
C GLY A 99 21.95 15.56 -0.74
N VAL A 100 23.11 14.90 -0.63
CA VAL A 100 23.97 14.54 -1.78
C VAL A 100 24.31 13.07 -1.68
N SER A 101 23.74 12.26 -2.56
CA SER A 101 23.82 10.80 -2.54
C SER A 101 25.16 10.30 -3.09
N ILE A 102 25.90 9.57 -2.26
CA ILE A 102 27.23 9.04 -2.57
C ILE A 102 27.18 7.52 -2.60
N ALA A 103 27.51 6.94 -3.76
CA ALA A 103 27.60 5.49 -3.93
C ALA A 103 28.76 4.90 -3.09
N LEU A 104 28.50 3.76 -2.44
CA LEU A 104 29.43 3.10 -1.54
C LEU A 104 30.02 1.82 -2.16
N PRO A 105 31.30 1.52 -1.89
CA PRO A 105 31.86 0.19 -2.15
C PRO A 105 31.32 -0.91 -1.24
N PRO A 106 31.40 -2.19 -1.64
CA PRO A 106 30.92 -3.31 -0.83
C PRO A 106 31.68 -3.39 0.48
N GLY A 107 30.96 -3.54 1.59
CA GLY A 107 31.54 -3.55 2.94
C GLY A 107 32.23 -2.24 3.37
N ALA A 108 32.05 -1.13 2.64
CA ALA A 108 32.55 0.17 3.09
C ALA A 108 31.64 0.77 4.18
N VAL A 109 32.27 1.37 5.20
CA VAL A 109 31.64 2.20 6.23
C VAL A 109 32.03 3.66 5.95
N PRO A 110 31.07 4.53 5.58
CA PRO A 110 31.36 5.93 5.24
C PRO A 110 31.67 6.79 6.47
N VAL A 111 32.55 7.78 6.31
CA VAL A 111 32.78 8.85 7.30
C VAL A 111 32.89 10.20 6.60
N ALA A 112 31.83 10.99 6.65
CA ALA A 112 31.79 12.35 6.11
C ALA A 112 32.42 13.39 7.05
N ARG A 113 33.11 14.38 6.47
CA ARG A 113 33.60 15.59 7.16
C ARG A 113 33.66 16.79 6.24
N LEU A 114 33.54 17.98 6.83
CA LEU A 114 33.97 19.24 6.22
C LEU A 114 35.51 19.30 6.21
N VAL A 115 36.10 19.70 5.08
CA VAL A 115 37.56 19.88 4.92
C VAL A 115 37.92 21.36 4.98
N GLU A 116 37.25 22.19 4.19
CA GLU A 116 37.45 23.64 4.09
C GLU A 116 36.11 24.34 3.87
N SER A 117 36.01 25.61 4.27
CA SER A 117 34.80 26.41 4.05
C SER A 117 35.07 27.91 4.18
N GLU A 118 34.50 28.69 3.26
CA GLU A 118 34.34 30.13 3.43
C GLU A 118 33.07 30.45 4.22
N GLN A 119 33.15 31.43 5.12
CA GLN A 119 32.10 31.72 6.11
C GLN A 119 31.78 33.21 6.18
N THR A 120 30.50 33.54 6.22
CA THR A 120 29.96 34.90 6.42
C THR A 120 28.99 34.92 7.60
N THR A 121 29.20 35.82 8.58
CA THR A 121 28.24 36.03 9.67
C THR A 121 27.17 37.04 9.26
N LEU A 122 25.90 36.66 9.37
CA LEU A 122 24.74 37.53 9.15
C LEU A 122 24.01 37.78 10.47
N ALA A 123 23.32 38.93 10.58
CA ALA A 123 22.49 39.26 11.75
C ALA A 123 21.01 38.97 11.47
N VAL A 124 20.33 38.39 12.45
CA VAL A 124 18.88 38.10 12.45
C VAL A 124 18.27 38.51 13.80
N THR A 125 16.98 38.84 13.84
CA THR A 125 16.30 39.10 15.12
C THR A 125 16.08 37.80 15.88
N ARG A 126 15.36 36.87 15.27
CA ARG A 126 15.06 35.53 15.81
C ARG A 126 14.52 34.66 14.68
N LEU A 127 15.06 33.46 14.46
CA LEU A 127 14.44 32.53 13.52
C LEU A 127 13.18 31.90 14.13
N ALA A 128 12.13 31.75 13.33
CA ALA A 128 10.93 31.00 13.69
C ALA A 128 11.29 29.52 13.97
N PRO A 129 10.71 28.89 14.99
CA PRO A 129 10.76 27.43 15.10
C PRO A 129 9.96 26.79 13.96
N ALA A 130 10.40 25.64 13.48
CA ALA A 130 9.59 24.75 12.69
C ALA A 130 8.37 24.30 13.51
N VAL A 131 7.26 24.09 12.81
CA VAL A 131 5.93 23.99 13.41
C VAL A 131 5.63 22.58 13.92
N GLU A 132 5.04 22.49 15.10
CA GLU A 132 4.39 21.28 15.60
C GLU A 132 3.01 21.20 14.95
N ARG A 133 2.72 20.14 14.17
CA ARG A 133 1.40 19.88 13.58
C ARG A 133 0.72 18.75 14.36
N THR A 134 -0.47 19.01 14.90
CA THR A 134 -1.26 18.00 15.64
C THR A 134 -2.62 17.82 15.01
N LEU A 135 -3.06 16.58 14.82
CA LEU A 135 -4.44 16.27 14.41
C LEU A 135 -5.42 16.74 15.51
N VAL A 136 -6.40 17.55 15.12
CA VAL A 136 -7.47 18.11 15.97
C VAL A 136 -8.73 17.28 15.86
N SER A 137 -9.15 16.99 14.63
CA SER A 137 -10.32 16.17 14.32
C SER A 137 -10.07 15.35 13.06
N TYR A 138 -10.60 14.13 13.04
CA TYR A 138 -10.78 13.26 11.87
C TYR A 138 -11.69 12.13 12.29
N ASP A 139 -12.56 11.70 11.40
CA ASP A 139 -13.38 10.49 11.54
C ASP A 139 -12.94 9.53 10.43
N ALA A 140 -12.40 8.37 10.78
CA ALA A 140 -11.87 7.43 9.81
C ALA A 140 -12.97 6.63 9.09
N ASP A 141 -14.17 6.61 9.69
CA ASP A 141 -15.29 5.76 9.30
C ASP A 141 -16.31 6.53 8.44
N ASP A 142 -16.24 7.87 8.42
CA ASP A 142 -16.97 8.74 7.47
C ASP A 142 -16.08 9.13 6.26
N PRO A 143 -16.37 8.66 5.04
CA PRO A 143 -15.59 9.01 3.85
C PRO A 143 -15.79 10.47 3.39
N ALA A 144 -16.74 11.20 3.96
CA ALA A 144 -16.86 12.65 3.80
C ALA A 144 -15.98 13.45 4.78
N SER A 145 -15.31 12.78 5.73
CA SER A 145 -14.45 13.39 6.73
C SER A 145 -13.12 13.85 6.13
N VAL A 146 -12.64 15.00 6.62
CA VAL A 146 -11.38 15.63 6.24
C VAL A 146 -10.59 15.88 7.52
N PRO A 147 -9.28 15.56 7.58
CA PRO A 147 -8.51 15.79 8.78
C PRO A 147 -8.27 17.28 9.04
N GLU A 148 -8.66 17.75 10.21
CA GLU A 148 -8.31 19.07 10.70
C GLU A 148 -7.02 18.97 11.52
N PHE A 149 -5.99 19.73 11.14
CA PHE A 149 -4.76 19.86 11.90
C PHE A 149 -4.78 21.14 12.76
N ALA A 150 -3.73 21.34 13.55
CA ALA A 150 -3.39 22.64 14.13
C ALA A 150 -1.88 22.85 14.04
N GLU A 151 -1.50 23.98 13.44
CA GLU A 151 -0.13 24.50 13.44
C GLU A 151 0.20 25.17 14.78
N ARG A 152 1.29 24.74 15.42
CA ARG A 152 1.79 25.32 16.67
C ARG A 152 3.27 25.67 16.61
N TYR A 153 3.55 26.97 16.55
CA TYR A 153 4.89 27.54 16.66
C TYR A 153 5.30 27.64 18.14
N SER A 154 6.06 26.66 18.62
CA SER A 154 6.52 26.58 20.02
C SER A 154 8.02 26.34 20.09
N GLU A 155 8.80 27.34 20.53
CA GLU A 155 10.26 27.19 20.70
C GLU A 155 10.61 26.04 21.65
N ASP A 156 11.56 25.19 21.26
CA ASP A 156 12.30 24.36 22.21
C ASP A 156 13.08 25.32 23.14
N ALA A 157 12.65 25.38 24.40
CA ALA A 157 13.22 26.27 25.39
C ALA A 157 14.68 25.93 25.74
N GLY A 158 15.11 24.69 25.57
CA GLY A 158 16.51 24.29 25.71
C GLY A 158 17.36 24.76 24.52
N PHE A 159 16.82 24.60 23.31
CA PHE A 159 17.45 25.11 22.08
C PHE A 159 17.60 26.63 22.13
N TYR A 160 16.49 27.36 22.26
CA TYR A 160 16.44 28.81 22.05
C TYR A 160 17.05 29.65 23.18
N GLN A 161 17.49 28.99 24.27
CA GLN A 161 18.29 29.57 25.36
C GLN A 161 19.78 29.18 25.30
N THR A 162 20.18 28.29 24.37
CA THR A 162 21.56 27.82 24.24
C THR A 162 22.39 28.78 23.38
N ASN A 163 23.46 29.31 23.97
CA ASN A 163 24.42 30.19 23.28
C ASN A 163 25.49 29.37 22.53
N ALA A 164 25.07 28.69 21.47
CA ALA A 164 25.93 27.97 20.54
C ALA A 164 25.36 28.07 19.11
N TYR A 165 26.18 27.74 18.11
CA TYR A 165 25.73 27.57 16.74
C TYR A 165 25.17 26.15 16.52
N PHE A 166 23.97 26.07 15.95
CA PHE A 166 23.31 24.82 15.55
C PHE A 166 22.98 24.85 14.04
N PRO A 167 23.09 23.74 13.29
CA PRO A 167 23.52 22.40 13.72
C PRO A 167 24.99 22.40 14.14
N ALA A 168 25.37 21.53 15.08
CA ALA A 168 26.77 21.49 15.58
C ALA A 168 27.79 21.03 14.51
N SER A 169 27.33 20.35 13.46
CA SER A 169 28.09 20.04 12.25
C SER A 169 27.31 20.49 11.01
N VAL A 170 28.02 21.08 10.05
CA VAL A 170 27.52 21.44 8.72
C VAL A 170 27.29 20.21 7.84
N VAL A 171 27.98 19.10 8.13
CA VAL A 171 27.89 17.85 7.35
C VAL A 171 27.59 16.69 8.29
N THR A 172 26.59 15.87 7.96
CA THR A 172 26.35 14.55 8.56
C THR A 172 26.06 13.53 7.46
N LEU A 173 26.04 12.25 7.82
CA LEU A 173 25.39 11.24 6.98
C LEU A 173 23.87 11.24 7.28
N GLY A 174 23.07 10.79 6.32
CA GLY A 174 21.65 10.47 6.46
C GLY A 174 21.46 8.95 6.52
N GLN A 175 20.43 8.44 5.84
CA GLN A 175 20.25 6.98 5.65
C GLN A 175 21.25 6.42 4.62
N GLU A 176 21.58 5.14 4.79
CA GLU A 176 22.16 4.30 3.73
C GLU A 176 21.02 3.51 3.07
N GLY A 177 21.16 3.20 1.79
CA GLY A 177 20.17 2.45 1.01
C GLY A 177 20.80 1.75 -0.19
N THR A 178 19.99 1.10 -1.02
CA THR A 178 20.42 0.36 -2.21
C THR A 178 19.63 0.81 -3.45
N LEU A 179 20.34 1.22 -4.51
CA LEU A 179 19.74 1.34 -5.83
C LEU A 179 20.02 0.06 -6.61
N ARG A 180 19.13 -0.93 -6.52
CA ARG A 180 19.18 -2.25 -7.20
C ARG A 180 20.35 -3.14 -6.78
N ASP A 181 21.55 -2.84 -7.26
CA ASP A 181 22.80 -3.51 -6.94
C ASP A 181 23.87 -2.53 -6.42
N GLN A 182 23.51 -1.24 -6.28
CA GLN A 182 24.39 -0.14 -5.91
C GLN A 182 24.01 0.45 -4.55
N ARG A 183 24.67 -0.01 -3.48
CA ARG A 183 24.56 0.63 -2.15
C ARG A 183 25.05 2.08 -2.19
N PHE A 184 24.41 2.97 -1.45
CA PHE A 184 24.73 4.41 -1.36
C PHE A 184 24.43 4.99 0.04
N VAL A 185 24.78 6.25 0.25
CA VAL A 185 24.46 7.01 1.46
C VAL A 185 24.15 8.48 1.16
N ALA A 186 23.12 9.04 1.80
CA ALA A 186 22.84 10.47 1.77
C ALA A 186 23.90 11.25 2.57
N VAL A 187 24.55 12.26 1.98
CA VAL A 187 25.37 13.23 2.70
C VAL A 187 24.54 14.48 2.95
N LEU A 188 24.12 14.71 4.20
CA LEU A 188 23.27 15.82 4.60
C LEU A 188 24.12 17.07 4.89
N ILE A 189 23.93 18.10 4.08
CA ILE A 189 24.67 19.35 4.12
C ILE A 189 23.76 20.48 4.60
N ARG A 190 24.15 21.16 5.68
CA ARG A 190 23.39 22.24 6.32
C ARG A 190 24.23 23.52 6.35
N PRO A 191 24.26 24.31 5.26
CA PRO A 191 25.22 25.40 5.05
C PRO A 191 24.94 26.66 5.89
N VAL A 192 23.93 26.67 6.75
CA VAL A 192 23.63 27.79 7.65
C VAL A 192 23.51 27.29 9.08
N GLN A 193 24.38 27.78 9.97
CA GLN A 193 24.25 27.58 11.41
C GLN A 193 23.63 28.81 12.07
N TYR A 194 22.77 28.65 13.07
CA TYR A 194 22.13 29.74 13.81
C TYR A 194 22.49 29.69 15.30
N ASN A 195 22.72 30.86 15.92
CA ASN A 195 22.83 31.04 17.36
C ASN A 195 21.66 31.90 17.89
N PRO A 196 20.71 31.32 18.65
CA PRO A 196 19.49 32.00 19.11
C PRO A 196 19.71 33.01 20.24
N VAL A 197 20.88 32.99 20.90
CA VAL A 197 21.24 33.95 21.96
C VAL A 197 22.05 35.12 21.40
N GLN A 198 22.78 34.92 20.31
CA GLN A 198 23.53 35.99 19.64
C GLN A 198 22.73 36.73 18.56
N GLY A 199 21.66 36.14 18.01
CA GLY A 199 20.93 36.71 16.87
C GLY A 199 21.78 36.68 15.60
N GLN A 200 22.49 35.58 15.38
CA GLN A 200 23.48 35.45 14.31
C GLN A 200 23.32 34.15 13.52
N LEU A 201 23.48 34.25 12.20
CA LEU A 201 23.72 33.13 11.31
C LEU A 201 25.20 33.08 10.94
N LEU A 202 25.75 31.88 10.84
CA LEU A 202 27.01 31.60 10.16
C LEU A 202 26.67 30.87 8.86
N ALA A 203 26.72 31.59 7.75
CA ALA A 203 26.44 31.07 6.42
C ALA A 203 27.75 30.63 5.73
N HIS A 204 27.77 29.41 5.22
CA HIS A 204 28.92 28.81 4.57
C HIS A 204 28.79 28.98 3.05
N THR A 205 29.45 30.01 2.51
CA THR A 205 29.32 30.42 1.10
C THR A 205 30.01 29.47 0.13
N GLN A 206 31.04 28.76 0.60
CA GLN A 206 31.71 27.67 -0.10
C GLN A 206 32.07 26.56 0.89
N LEU A 207 32.05 25.31 0.40
CA LEU A 207 32.33 24.09 1.16
C LEU A 207 33.22 23.14 0.32
N GLU A 208 34.21 22.50 0.95
CA GLU A 208 34.84 21.27 0.45
C GLU A 208 34.54 20.13 1.44
N ILE A 209 33.99 19.03 0.94
CA ILE A 209 33.50 17.89 1.73
C ILE A 209 34.24 16.63 1.31
N GLN A 210 34.58 15.79 2.29
CA GLN A 210 35.26 14.50 2.11
C GLN A 210 34.44 13.41 2.81
N VAL A 211 34.17 12.33 2.09
CA VAL A 211 33.62 11.07 2.62
C VAL A 211 34.71 10.01 2.48
N ASP A 212 35.26 9.51 3.59
CA ASP A 212 36.21 8.39 3.55
C ASP A 212 35.46 7.06 3.58
N PHE A 213 35.96 6.05 2.86
CA PHE A 213 35.45 4.69 2.88
C PHE A 213 36.35 3.79 3.73
N LEU A 214 35.88 3.48 4.95
CA LEU A 214 36.60 2.61 5.90
C LEU A 214 36.15 1.16 5.74
N TYR A 215 37.04 0.21 6.01
CA TYR A 215 36.77 -1.23 5.84
C TYR A 215 37.27 -1.99 7.08
N PRO A 216 36.46 -2.08 8.16
CA PRO A 216 36.88 -2.68 9.43
C PRO A 216 37.39 -4.12 9.28
N ASP A 217 36.70 -4.92 8.47
CA ASP A 217 37.00 -6.34 8.22
C ASP A 217 37.88 -6.57 6.96
N GLY A 218 38.38 -5.49 6.36
CA GLY A 218 39.10 -5.50 5.09
C GLY A 218 38.20 -5.34 3.87
N ARG A 219 38.80 -5.13 2.69
CA ARG A 219 38.05 -4.89 1.44
C ARG A 219 37.58 -6.22 0.83
N PRO A 220 36.28 -6.37 0.50
CA PRO A 220 35.80 -7.44 -0.36
C PRO A 220 36.49 -7.45 -1.73
N ALA A 221 36.49 -8.61 -2.37
CA ALA A 221 36.87 -8.70 -3.78
C ALA A 221 35.66 -8.33 -4.64
N LEU A 222 35.81 -7.32 -5.51
CA LEU A 222 34.77 -6.90 -6.45
C LEU A 222 34.49 -8.03 -7.45
N THR A 223 33.24 -8.46 -7.51
CA THR A 223 32.70 -9.34 -8.56
C THR A 223 32.34 -8.51 -9.79
N ALA A 224 32.07 -9.17 -10.93
CA ALA A 224 31.45 -8.50 -12.06
C ALA A 224 29.94 -8.42 -11.79
N PRO A 225 29.31 -7.23 -11.79
CA PRO A 225 27.88 -7.10 -11.56
C PRO A 225 27.07 -7.64 -12.73
N ARG A 226 25.76 -7.78 -12.50
CA ARG A 226 24.78 -8.10 -13.54
C ARG A 226 24.72 -6.98 -14.59
N PRO A 227 24.32 -7.25 -15.84
CA PRO A 227 23.86 -6.19 -16.73
C PRO A 227 22.70 -5.44 -16.07
N GLU A 228 22.73 -4.11 -16.04
CA GLU A 228 21.59 -3.29 -15.57
C GLU A 228 20.89 -2.63 -16.76
N SER A 229 19.58 -2.46 -16.61
CA SER A 229 18.65 -1.83 -17.51
C SER A 229 18.98 -0.36 -17.80
N PRO A 230 18.64 0.17 -19.00
CA PRO A 230 18.89 1.56 -19.33
C PRO A 230 18.19 2.60 -18.44
N THR A 231 17.10 2.24 -17.76
CA THR A 231 16.38 3.16 -16.85
C THR A 231 17.12 3.31 -15.51
N PHE A 232 17.46 2.21 -14.84
CA PHE A 232 18.22 2.29 -13.59
C PHE A 232 19.68 2.76 -13.81
N GLU A 233 20.29 2.48 -14.97
CA GLU A 233 21.57 3.10 -15.34
C GLU A 233 21.47 4.63 -15.56
N ARG A 234 20.31 5.18 -15.99
CA ARG A 234 20.09 6.63 -16.05
C ARG A 234 19.87 7.24 -14.67
N LEU A 235 18.96 6.66 -13.88
CA LEU A 235 18.64 7.14 -12.53
C LEU A 235 19.89 7.18 -11.64
N MET A 236 20.67 6.09 -11.61
CA MET A 236 21.94 6.06 -10.90
C MET A 236 22.95 7.09 -11.41
N ALA A 237 22.89 7.49 -12.69
CA ALA A 237 23.82 8.45 -13.28
C ALA A 237 23.47 9.91 -13.02
N GLY A 238 22.19 10.25 -12.83
CA GLY A 238 21.75 11.58 -12.39
C GLY A 238 21.91 11.74 -10.88
N THR A 239 21.47 10.76 -10.08
CA THR A 239 21.53 10.83 -8.61
C THR A 239 22.96 10.74 -8.06
N LEU A 240 23.71 9.67 -8.38
CA LEU A 240 24.92 9.34 -7.64
C LEU A 240 26.10 10.19 -8.14
N LEU A 241 26.55 11.15 -7.33
CA LEU A 241 27.60 12.11 -7.68
C LEU A 241 28.92 11.45 -8.17
N ASN A 242 29.18 10.22 -7.74
CA ASN A 242 30.34 9.41 -8.09
C ASN A 242 30.02 8.18 -8.98
N TYR A 243 28.85 8.14 -9.61
CA TYR A 243 28.35 7.06 -10.47
C TYR A 243 29.44 6.44 -11.38
N ALA A 244 30.21 7.28 -12.08
CA ALA A 244 31.16 6.85 -13.09
C ALA A 244 32.23 5.87 -12.56
N ASP A 245 32.67 6.02 -11.30
CA ASP A 245 33.51 5.01 -10.64
C ASP A 245 32.67 3.93 -9.95
N ALA A 246 31.50 4.29 -9.42
CA ALA A 246 30.63 3.41 -8.64
C ALA A 246 30.16 2.17 -9.43
N ARG A 247 30.01 2.24 -10.75
CA ARG A 247 29.61 1.09 -11.60
C ARG A 247 30.49 -0.17 -11.43
N GLN A 248 31.73 -0.04 -10.91
CA GLN A 248 32.61 -1.17 -10.61
C GLN A 248 32.49 -1.70 -9.16
N TRP A 249 31.63 -1.09 -8.35
CA TRP A 249 31.43 -1.32 -6.91
C TRP A 249 30.10 -1.98 -6.56
N ARG A 250 29.26 -2.25 -7.56
CA ARG A 250 27.99 -2.96 -7.41
C ARG A 250 28.16 -4.35 -6.79
N GLU A 251 27.19 -4.76 -5.97
CA GLU A 251 27.16 -6.06 -5.31
C GLU A 251 26.45 -7.11 -6.19
N THR A 252 26.81 -8.39 -6.08
CA THR A 252 26.31 -9.41 -7.04
C THR A 252 24.90 -9.94 -6.75
N ALA A 253 24.35 -9.74 -5.54
CA ALA A 253 22.95 -9.98 -5.18
C ALA A 253 22.68 -9.51 -3.74
N ILE A 254 21.52 -8.91 -3.49
CA ILE A 254 20.92 -8.81 -2.15
C ILE A 254 20.41 -10.21 -1.77
N THR A 255 20.55 -10.65 -0.51
CA THR A 255 20.02 -11.95 -0.08
C THR A 255 18.54 -11.86 0.28
N ILE A 256 17.67 -11.81 -0.74
CA ILE A 256 16.22 -11.65 -0.58
C ILE A 256 15.55 -13.01 -0.25
N PRO A 257 14.59 -13.10 0.71
CA PRO A 257 13.84 -14.33 1.06
C PRO A 257 12.85 -14.88 0.00
N ASN A 258 13.30 -15.00 -1.26
CA ASN A 258 12.50 -15.18 -2.46
C ASN A 258 12.11 -16.63 -2.83
N SER A 259 12.50 -17.63 -2.03
CA SER A 259 12.39 -19.05 -2.42
C SER A 259 10.95 -19.48 -2.76
N PRO A 260 10.70 -20.14 -3.92
CA PRO A 260 9.38 -20.62 -4.30
C PRO A 260 8.74 -21.56 -3.27
N GLN A 261 7.41 -21.56 -3.24
CA GLN A 261 6.58 -22.28 -2.26
C GLN A 261 5.51 -23.10 -3.01
N THR A 262 5.97 -23.96 -3.92
CA THR A 262 5.14 -24.87 -4.71
C THR A 262 4.76 -26.13 -3.94
N SER A 263 3.55 -26.65 -4.13
CA SER A 263 3.19 -27.98 -3.57
C SER A 263 3.69 -29.14 -4.44
N PRO A 264 4.23 -30.25 -3.89
CA PRO A 264 4.70 -31.39 -4.69
C PRO A 264 3.58 -32.28 -5.28
N CYS A 265 2.34 -31.79 -5.28
CA CYS A 265 1.21 -32.31 -6.05
C CYS A 265 0.77 -31.35 -7.18
N MET A 266 1.42 -30.19 -7.34
CA MET A 266 1.18 -29.27 -8.45
C MET A 266 1.87 -29.83 -9.71
N ASP A 267 1.06 -30.41 -10.61
CA ASP A 267 1.47 -30.94 -11.91
C ASP A 267 0.32 -30.80 -12.92
N ALA A 268 0.54 -31.15 -14.19
CA ALA A 268 -0.44 -30.99 -15.27
C ALA A 268 -1.75 -31.80 -15.15
N ASN A 269 -1.96 -32.51 -14.03
CA ASN A 269 -3.15 -33.29 -13.67
C ASN A 269 -3.78 -32.81 -12.34
N ALA A 270 -3.32 -31.68 -11.80
CA ALA A 270 -3.63 -31.24 -10.45
C ALA A 270 -4.96 -30.50 -10.33
N PHE A 271 -5.53 -30.60 -9.13
CA PHE A 271 -6.73 -29.89 -8.70
C PHE A 271 -6.41 -29.14 -7.40
N ARG A 272 -6.65 -27.83 -7.39
CA ARG A 272 -6.69 -27.02 -6.17
C ARG A 272 -8.02 -27.31 -5.46
N ILE A 273 -7.93 -27.69 -4.19
CA ILE A 273 -9.05 -28.09 -3.33
C ILE A 273 -9.15 -27.11 -2.16
N THR A 274 -10.25 -26.36 -2.10
CA THR A 274 -10.44 -25.28 -1.12
C THR A 274 -11.21 -25.76 0.12
N VAL A 275 -10.65 -25.55 1.30
CA VAL A 275 -11.20 -26.00 2.60
C VAL A 275 -11.46 -24.79 3.51
N THR A 276 -12.67 -24.70 4.07
CA THR A 276 -13.12 -23.58 4.93
C THR A 276 -13.73 -24.05 6.26
N GLN A 277 -13.57 -25.33 6.62
CA GLN A 277 -14.00 -25.90 7.90
C GLN A 277 -13.02 -26.97 8.35
N THR A 278 -12.76 -27.11 9.65
CA THR A 278 -11.90 -28.20 10.15
C THR A 278 -12.67 -29.51 10.33
N GLY A 279 -12.17 -30.60 9.73
CA GLY A 279 -12.74 -31.94 9.89
C GLY A 279 -12.42 -32.96 8.79
N ILE A 280 -13.14 -34.09 8.83
CA ILE A 280 -13.02 -35.16 7.83
C ILE A 280 -13.82 -34.78 6.58
N HIS A 281 -13.13 -34.58 5.47
CA HIS A 281 -13.70 -34.19 4.18
C HIS A 281 -13.94 -35.38 3.25
N GLN A 282 -14.74 -35.15 2.21
CA GLN A 282 -15.01 -36.10 1.13
C GLN A 282 -14.99 -35.41 -0.23
N LEU A 283 -14.23 -35.98 -1.18
CA LEU A 283 -14.25 -35.66 -2.60
C LEU A 283 -14.78 -36.88 -3.36
N THR A 284 -16.00 -36.85 -3.86
CA THR A 284 -16.54 -37.96 -4.67
C THR A 284 -15.95 -37.95 -6.08
N TYR A 285 -15.90 -39.12 -6.72
CA TYR A 285 -15.56 -39.24 -8.14
C TYR A 285 -16.43 -38.34 -9.03
N ALA A 286 -17.70 -38.12 -8.69
CA ALA A 286 -18.61 -37.28 -9.48
C ALA A 286 -18.26 -35.77 -9.40
N GLU A 287 -17.87 -35.28 -8.23
CA GLU A 287 -17.41 -33.89 -8.03
C GLU A 287 -16.08 -33.67 -8.78
N LEU A 288 -15.12 -34.59 -8.63
CA LEU A 288 -13.84 -34.53 -9.34
C LEU A 288 -14.01 -34.60 -10.88
N VAL A 289 -14.89 -35.48 -11.39
CA VAL A 289 -15.23 -35.55 -12.83
C VAL A 289 -15.87 -34.24 -13.32
N THR A 290 -16.68 -33.58 -12.49
CA THR A 290 -17.29 -32.28 -12.82
C THR A 290 -16.24 -31.18 -12.93
N ALA A 291 -15.17 -31.24 -12.12
CA ALA A 291 -14.02 -30.34 -12.21
C ALA A 291 -13.02 -30.69 -13.33
N GLY A 292 -13.13 -31.85 -13.99
CA GLY A 292 -12.28 -32.24 -15.13
C GLY A 292 -11.60 -33.62 -15.02
N PHE A 293 -11.75 -34.35 -13.91
CA PHE A 293 -11.09 -35.66 -13.72
C PHE A 293 -11.51 -36.69 -14.78
N PRO A 294 -10.62 -37.59 -15.24
CA PRO A 294 -10.92 -38.53 -16.32
C PRO A 294 -12.13 -39.44 -16.06
N ASN A 295 -13.25 -39.17 -16.74
CA ASN A 295 -14.47 -39.96 -16.64
C ASN A 295 -14.42 -41.28 -17.45
N ASN A 296 -13.39 -42.08 -17.20
CA ASN A 296 -13.12 -43.33 -17.91
C ASN A 296 -12.80 -44.52 -16.98
N GLY A 297 -12.66 -44.27 -15.66
CA GLY A 297 -12.29 -45.30 -14.68
C GLY A 297 -10.93 -45.96 -14.90
N THR A 298 -9.97 -45.32 -15.59
CA THR A 298 -8.64 -45.93 -15.85
C THR A 298 -7.59 -45.59 -14.80
N ILE A 299 -7.88 -44.66 -13.88
CA ILE A 299 -6.92 -44.21 -12.86
C ILE A 299 -6.91 -45.20 -11.69
N PRO A 300 -5.76 -45.82 -11.32
CA PRO A 300 -5.72 -46.74 -10.19
C PRO A 300 -5.87 -46.02 -8.85
N ASP A 301 -6.63 -46.58 -7.90
CA ASP A 301 -6.90 -45.99 -6.58
C ASP A 301 -5.63 -45.53 -5.85
N ASN A 302 -4.54 -46.28 -5.99
CA ASN A 302 -3.29 -46.01 -5.31
C ASN A 302 -2.42 -44.94 -5.99
N LYS A 303 -2.83 -44.39 -7.14
CA LYS A 303 -2.13 -43.33 -7.88
C LYS A 303 -2.70 -41.92 -7.67
N ILE A 304 -3.78 -41.80 -6.90
CA ILE A 304 -4.26 -40.51 -6.41
C ILE A 304 -3.37 -40.08 -5.24
N ARG A 305 -2.87 -38.85 -5.28
CA ARG A 305 -2.04 -38.20 -4.26
C ARG A 305 -2.75 -36.95 -3.77
N MET A 306 -2.46 -36.51 -2.56
CA MET A 306 -2.94 -35.23 -2.05
C MET A 306 -1.85 -34.60 -1.19
N CYS A 307 -1.60 -33.31 -1.39
CA CYS A 307 -0.56 -32.57 -0.68
C CYS A 307 -1.15 -31.34 0.02
N HIS A 308 -0.46 -30.87 1.05
CA HIS A 308 -0.72 -29.60 1.71
C HIS A 308 0.63 -28.95 2.02
N LEU A 309 0.75 -27.66 1.72
CA LEU A 309 2.03 -26.97 1.66
C LEU A 309 3.06 -27.81 0.87
N ALA A 310 4.25 -28.03 1.43
CA ALA A 310 5.35 -28.78 0.84
C ALA A 310 5.27 -30.32 1.01
N ASP A 311 4.25 -30.87 1.67
CA ASP A 311 4.19 -32.28 2.08
C ASP A 311 2.99 -33.06 1.48
N GLU A 312 3.15 -34.38 1.32
CA GLU A 312 2.06 -35.29 0.90
C GLU A 312 1.34 -35.90 2.10
N ILE A 313 -0.01 -35.82 2.13
CA ILE A 313 -0.84 -36.21 3.28
C ILE A 313 -1.44 -37.62 3.16
N ASP A 314 -1.65 -38.27 4.30
CA ASP A 314 -2.26 -39.61 4.41
C ASP A 314 -3.77 -39.55 4.10
N ILE A 315 -4.15 -39.89 2.87
CA ILE A 315 -5.56 -39.97 2.44
C ILE A 315 -6.14 -41.38 2.58
N ARG A 316 -7.48 -41.49 2.54
CA ARG A 316 -8.19 -42.77 2.43
C ARG A 316 -9.04 -42.76 1.17
N ILE A 317 -8.92 -43.78 0.33
CA ILE A 317 -9.90 -44.05 -0.71
C ILE A 317 -11.04 -44.88 -0.10
N ASP A 318 -12.25 -44.34 -0.11
CA ASP A 318 -13.47 -45.05 0.31
C ASP A 318 -14.04 -45.77 -0.93
N ASN A 319 -13.33 -46.81 -1.35
CA ASN A 319 -13.67 -47.65 -2.50
C ASN A 319 -14.96 -48.44 -2.20
N GLN A 320 -16.03 -48.13 -2.93
CA GLN A 320 -17.35 -48.75 -2.78
C GLN A 320 -17.65 -49.77 -3.89
N ASN A 321 -16.94 -49.70 -5.02
CA ASN A 321 -17.19 -50.55 -6.18
C ASN A 321 -16.40 -51.88 -6.17
N GLY A 322 -15.35 -52.00 -5.34
CA GLY A 322 -14.48 -53.18 -5.24
C GLY A 322 -13.43 -53.31 -6.35
N SER A 323 -13.22 -52.27 -7.15
CA SER A 323 -12.23 -52.21 -8.25
C SER A 323 -10.81 -51.93 -7.73
N ALA A 324 -9.84 -51.97 -8.64
CA ALA A 324 -8.49 -51.41 -8.43
C ALA A 324 -8.35 -49.99 -9.02
N THR A 325 -9.45 -49.40 -9.50
CA THR A 325 -9.51 -48.15 -10.25
C THR A 325 -10.66 -47.26 -9.78
N PHE A 326 -10.35 -45.98 -9.58
CA PHE A 326 -11.23 -45.02 -8.94
C PHE A 326 -12.40 -44.65 -9.87
N GLY A 327 -13.64 -44.87 -9.42
CA GLY A 327 -14.81 -44.60 -10.26
C GLY A 327 -16.18 -44.85 -9.64
N GLY A 328 -17.22 -44.29 -10.27
CA GLY A 328 -18.61 -44.51 -9.86
C GLY A 328 -18.91 -43.86 -8.51
N ASN A 329 -18.99 -44.67 -7.46
CA ASN A 329 -19.37 -44.25 -6.09
C ASN A 329 -18.17 -44.08 -5.14
N ASP A 330 -16.94 -44.22 -5.63
CA ASP A 330 -15.74 -44.05 -4.81
C ASP A 330 -15.53 -42.58 -4.42
N ALA A 331 -14.84 -42.36 -3.30
CA ALA A 331 -14.46 -41.03 -2.84
C ALA A 331 -13.07 -41.00 -2.21
N VAL A 332 -12.39 -39.85 -2.31
CA VAL A 332 -11.21 -39.53 -1.50
C VAL A 332 -11.67 -38.93 -0.18
N LEU A 333 -11.11 -39.40 0.93
CA LEU A 333 -11.30 -38.87 2.27
C LEU A 333 -9.97 -38.38 2.81
N PHE A 334 -9.97 -37.20 3.41
CA PHE A 334 -8.81 -36.59 4.06
C PHE A 334 -9.25 -35.85 5.32
N TYR A 335 -8.31 -35.54 6.21
CA TYR A 335 -8.54 -34.56 7.26
C TYR A 335 -8.05 -33.21 6.74
N GLY A 336 -8.94 -32.21 6.74
CA GLY A 336 -8.66 -30.85 6.31
C GLY A 336 -8.87 -29.90 7.47
N GLU A 337 -8.02 -28.90 7.61
CA GLU A 337 -8.14 -27.85 8.63
C GLU A 337 -8.44 -26.51 7.95
N GLN A 338 -9.32 -25.72 8.54
CA GLN A 338 -9.55 -24.32 8.16
C GLN A 338 -8.29 -23.50 8.48
N LEU A 339 -7.88 -22.65 7.54
CA LEU A 339 -6.89 -21.60 7.76
C LEU A 339 -7.63 -20.34 8.23
N HIS A 340 -6.96 -19.49 9.00
CA HIS A 340 -7.49 -18.20 9.41
C HIS A 340 -6.33 -17.21 9.47
N THR A 341 -6.39 -16.19 8.61
CA THR A 341 -5.43 -15.09 8.46
C THR A 341 -6.22 -13.79 8.26
N GLN A 342 -5.54 -12.64 8.21
CA GLN A 342 -6.15 -11.35 7.91
C GLN A 342 -6.78 -11.33 6.51
N GLU A 343 -6.17 -12.06 5.57
CA GLU A 343 -6.49 -12.11 4.15
C GLU A 343 -7.49 -13.22 3.79
N THR A 344 -7.42 -14.38 4.45
CA THR A 344 -8.18 -15.57 4.02
C THR A 344 -8.55 -16.55 5.14
N ASP A 345 -9.79 -17.05 5.08
CA ASP A 345 -10.30 -18.22 5.82
C ASP A 345 -10.21 -19.53 5.01
N GLN A 346 -9.54 -19.49 3.85
CA GLN A 346 -9.49 -20.60 2.89
C GLN A 346 -8.14 -21.30 2.94
N ASN A 347 -8.14 -22.56 3.37
CA ASN A 347 -6.97 -23.43 3.28
C ASN A 347 -6.96 -24.21 1.96
N ILE A 348 -5.76 -24.52 1.45
CA ILE A 348 -5.57 -25.13 0.15
C ILE A 348 -4.86 -26.48 0.24
N TYR A 349 -5.43 -27.46 -0.44
CA TYR A 349 -4.89 -28.80 -0.64
C TYR A 349 -4.79 -29.10 -2.14
N TRP A 350 -3.78 -29.85 -2.54
CA TRP A 350 -3.51 -30.18 -3.95
C TRP A 350 -3.71 -31.65 -4.21
N LEU A 351 -4.75 -32.01 -4.97
CA LEU A 351 -4.98 -33.39 -5.41
C LEU A 351 -4.40 -33.59 -6.81
N THR A 352 -3.59 -34.63 -7.02
CA THR A 352 -3.13 -35.04 -8.36
C THR A 352 -3.32 -36.55 -8.56
N TYR A 353 -3.30 -36.98 -9.82
CA TYR A 353 -3.41 -38.38 -10.20
C TYR A 353 -2.40 -38.75 -11.29
N SER A 354 -2.08 -40.03 -11.39
CA SER A 354 -1.26 -40.55 -12.50
C SER A 354 -1.69 -41.96 -12.91
N THR A 355 -1.19 -42.42 -14.06
CA THR A 355 -1.31 -43.83 -14.45
C THR A 355 -0.10 -44.66 -14.02
N ASN A 356 1.10 -44.06 -14.04
CA ASN A 356 2.38 -44.74 -13.85
C ASN A 356 3.32 -44.06 -12.82
N GLY A 357 2.88 -43.00 -12.13
CA GLY A 357 3.68 -42.26 -11.16
C GLY A 357 3.86 -42.99 -9.83
N PRO A 358 4.31 -42.31 -8.75
CA PRO A 358 4.39 -42.90 -7.41
C PRO A 358 3.02 -43.37 -6.90
N ASN A 359 3.02 -44.21 -5.86
CA ASN A 359 1.79 -44.46 -5.11
C ASN A 359 1.60 -43.32 -4.11
N GLY A 360 0.36 -42.89 -3.88
CA GLY A 360 0.09 -41.87 -2.86
C GLY A 360 0.07 -42.43 -1.43
N GLN A 361 0.30 -41.54 -0.46
CA GLN A 361 0.27 -41.84 0.98
C GLN A 361 -1.13 -42.24 1.47
N ARG A 362 -1.23 -43.11 2.48
CA ARG A 362 -2.49 -43.74 2.89
C ARG A 362 -2.59 -43.97 4.40
N MET A 363 -3.63 -43.38 5.00
CA MET A 363 -3.97 -43.42 6.44
C MET A 363 -3.59 -44.75 7.11
N SER A 364 -2.52 -44.72 7.92
CA SER A 364 -2.07 -45.88 8.69
C SER A 364 -3.09 -46.32 9.77
N ASN A 365 -2.99 -47.55 10.30
CA ASN A 365 -3.96 -48.07 11.26
C ASN A 365 -3.52 -47.90 12.72
N ALA A 366 -4.38 -47.31 13.55
CA ALA A 366 -4.32 -47.34 15.01
C ALA A 366 -5.28 -48.41 15.58
N SER A 367 -5.06 -48.85 16.83
CA SER A 367 -5.87 -49.87 17.51
C SER A 367 -6.78 -49.25 18.57
N ALA A 368 -8.05 -49.67 18.62
CA ALA A 368 -9.07 -49.16 19.56
C ALA A 368 -9.01 -49.74 20.99
N ALA A 369 -7.99 -50.53 21.37
CA ALA A 369 -8.07 -51.42 22.54
C ALA A 369 -6.80 -51.58 23.42
N PRO A 370 -6.24 -50.50 24.00
CA PRO A 370 -5.36 -50.61 25.17
C PRO A 370 -6.12 -51.15 26.39
N GLY A 371 -5.48 -52.02 27.17
CA GLY A 371 -6.03 -52.53 28.43
C GLY A 371 -6.02 -51.49 29.55
N GLY A 372 -7.02 -51.55 30.44
CA GLY A 372 -7.05 -50.73 31.66
C GLY A 372 -7.32 -49.23 31.44
N ALA A 373 -8.05 -48.87 30.38
CA ALA A 373 -8.38 -47.49 30.07
C ALA A 373 -9.41 -46.87 31.05
N THR A 374 -9.17 -45.61 31.43
CA THR A 374 -10.07 -44.76 32.22
C THR A 374 -11.18 -44.22 31.31
N ALA A 375 -12.43 -44.20 31.77
CA ALA A 375 -13.52 -43.58 31.02
C ALA A 375 -13.40 -42.05 31.06
N SER A 376 -13.19 -41.42 29.90
CA SER A 376 -13.31 -39.97 29.76
C SER A 376 -14.79 -39.62 29.58
N SER A 377 -15.33 -38.75 30.44
CA SER A 377 -16.76 -38.38 30.46
C SER A 377 -17.05 -37.01 29.84
N ARG A 378 -16.01 -36.21 29.62
CA ARG A 378 -16.07 -34.87 29.03
C ARG A 378 -14.72 -34.51 28.39
N TYR A 379 -14.74 -33.54 27.48
CA TYR A 379 -13.56 -32.84 26.96
C TYR A 379 -13.76 -31.32 27.12
N ARG A 380 -12.70 -30.52 27.10
CA ARG A 380 -12.80 -29.05 26.99
C ARG A 380 -12.88 -28.69 25.51
N TYR A 381 -13.75 -27.75 25.18
CA TYR A 381 -13.86 -27.14 23.87
C TYR A 381 -13.83 -25.63 24.04
N THR A 382 -13.05 -24.92 23.22
CA THR A 382 -13.06 -23.46 23.16
C THR A 382 -13.88 -23.03 21.95
N GLN A 383 -14.82 -22.11 22.16
CA GLN A 383 -15.63 -21.51 21.12
C GLN A 383 -15.32 -20.02 21.06
N ARG A 384 -14.74 -19.53 19.96
CA ARG A 384 -14.73 -18.10 19.66
C ARG A 384 -16.14 -17.65 19.25
N LEU A 385 -16.54 -16.52 19.82
CA LEU A 385 -17.75 -15.76 19.54
C LEU A 385 -17.26 -14.40 19.04
N GLU A 386 -17.61 -14.12 17.81
CA GLU A 386 -16.99 -13.12 16.95
C GLU A 386 -17.90 -13.00 15.72
N ALA A 387 -17.97 -11.81 15.16
CA ALA A 387 -18.44 -11.58 13.82
C ALA A 387 -17.65 -10.38 13.31
N ASN A 388 -17.05 -10.46 12.13
CA ASN A 388 -16.32 -9.34 11.58
C ASN A 388 -17.38 -8.42 10.93
N VAL A 389 -17.45 -7.15 11.36
CA VAL A 389 -18.50 -6.21 10.95
C VAL A 389 -17.89 -4.89 10.49
N GLU A 390 -17.17 -4.22 11.39
CA GLU A 390 -16.49 -2.96 11.12
C GLU A 390 -14.99 -3.21 10.96
N TYR A 391 -14.36 -2.54 10.01
CA TYR A 391 -12.92 -2.62 9.74
C TYR A 391 -12.27 -1.29 10.13
N LEU A 392 -11.39 -1.33 11.12
CA LEU A 392 -10.79 -0.15 11.72
C LEU A 392 -9.31 -0.07 11.36
N SER A 393 -8.97 0.53 10.21
CA SER A 393 -7.56 0.70 9.79
C SER A 393 -6.71 1.38 10.88
N THR A 394 -7.34 2.22 11.72
CA THR A 394 -6.69 2.96 12.79
C THR A 394 -6.41 2.14 14.06
N PHE A 395 -6.94 0.91 14.20
CA PHE A 395 -6.78 0.06 15.39
C PHE A 395 -6.61 -1.44 15.05
N PRO A 396 -5.59 -2.14 15.58
CA PRO A 396 -4.35 -1.65 16.17
C PRO A 396 -3.25 -1.56 15.09
N MET A 397 -2.43 -0.52 15.11
CA MET A 397 -1.46 -0.23 14.04
C MET A 397 -0.22 -1.17 14.08
N THR A 398 -0.40 -2.46 13.76
CA THR A 398 0.62 -3.52 13.76
C THR A 398 0.17 -4.71 12.90
N ASP A 399 1.04 -5.25 12.04
CA ASP A 399 0.70 -6.29 11.04
C ASP A 399 0.33 -7.69 11.63
N GLU A 400 0.46 -7.89 12.95
CA GLU A 400 0.12 -9.18 13.61
C GLU A 400 -1.35 -9.28 14.07
N ASN A 401 -2.18 -8.25 13.89
CA ASN A 401 -3.51 -8.16 14.49
C ASN A 401 -4.64 -7.99 13.46
N ASP A 402 -5.78 -8.64 13.70
CA ASP A 402 -6.98 -8.43 12.88
C ASP A 402 -7.59 -7.04 13.16
N HIS A 403 -7.71 -6.23 12.11
CA HIS A 403 -8.33 -4.89 12.10
C HIS A 403 -9.87 -4.95 12.04
N TRP A 404 -10.47 -6.13 11.90
CA TRP A 404 -11.92 -6.32 11.98
C TRP A 404 -12.41 -6.46 13.43
N TYR A 405 -13.52 -5.79 13.74
CA TYR A 405 -14.17 -5.80 15.06
C TYR A 405 -15.66 -6.17 14.93
N TRP A 406 -16.24 -6.62 16.05
CA TRP A 406 -17.62 -7.12 16.12
C TRP A 406 -18.63 -6.01 16.42
N ASP A 407 -18.40 -5.26 17.49
CA ASP A 407 -19.28 -4.18 17.94
C ASP A 407 -18.53 -3.27 18.92
N TYR A 408 -19.11 -2.13 19.30
CA TYR A 408 -18.60 -1.26 20.34
C TYR A 408 -19.58 -1.07 21.49
N ILE A 409 -19.05 -1.01 22.71
CA ILE A 409 -19.79 -0.61 23.89
C ILE A 409 -19.43 0.83 24.27
N TYR A 410 -20.46 1.66 24.46
CA TYR A 410 -20.39 3.09 24.69
C TYR A 410 -21.01 3.47 26.03
N HIS A 411 -20.41 4.45 26.70
CA HIS A 411 -20.98 5.13 27.85
C HIS A 411 -21.00 6.65 27.61
N GLY A 412 -22.18 7.24 27.42
CA GLY A 412 -22.35 8.69 27.30
C GLY A 412 -22.66 9.40 28.62
N ASP A 413 -22.46 10.72 28.67
CA ASP A 413 -22.77 11.55 29.86
C ASP A 413 -24.28 11.72 30.13
N ALA A 414 -25.15 11.40 29.16
CA ALA A 414 -26.60 11.51 29.34
C ALA A 414 -27.18 10.24 30.02
N PRO A 415 -28.05 10.37 31.06
CA PRO A 415 -28.53 9.22 31.82
C PRO A 415 -29.23 8.14 30.97
N GLY A 416 -28.58 6.99 30.83
CA GLY A 416 -29.09 5.82 30.12
C GLY A 416 -28.43 5.53 28.77
N LEU A 417 -27.43 6.30 28.34
CA LEU A 417 -26.63 6.01 27.14
C LEU A 417 -25.51 4.98 27.41
N ASN A 418 -25.90 3.80 27.90
CA ASN A 418 -25.00 2.67 28.14
C ASN A 418 -25.35 1.54 27.17
N THR A 419 -24.48 1.26 26.18
CA THR A 419 -24.68 0.12 25.28
C THR A 419 -24.04 -1.16 25.82
N HIS A 420 -24.40 -2.29 25.22
CA HIS A 420 -23.92 -3.61 25.57
C HIS A 420 -23.87 -4.50 24.33
N LEU A 421 -22.86 -5.35 24.24
CA LEU A 421 -22.83 -6.45 23.28
C LEU A 421 -23.42 -7.70 23.92
N ASP A 422 -24.42 -8.27 23.28
CA ASP A 422 -25.01 -9.56 23.61
C ASP A 422 -24.43 -10.65 22.70
N ALA A 423 -23.64 -11.55 23.27
CA ALA A 423 -22.92 -12.64 22.61
C ALA A 423 -23.58 -14.00 22.91
N PRO A 424 -24.60 -14.42 22.13
CA PRO A 424 -25.30 -15.69 22.33
C PRO A 424 -24.48 -16.89 21.83
N PHE A 425 -24.51 -18.00 22.57
CA PHE A 425 -23.92 -19.27 22.13
C PHE A 425 -24.75 -20.49 22.56
N THR A 426 -24.52 -21.65 21.94
CA THR A 426 -25.33 -22.87 22.19
C THR A 426 -24.47 -24.06 22.65
N LEU A 427 -24.85 -24.62 23.79
CA LEU A 427 -24.16 -25.72 24.48
C LEU A 427 -25.15 -26.88 24.75
N SER A 428 -25.62 -27.50 23.68
CA SER A 428 -26.57 -28.63 23.70
C SER A 428 -26.02 -29.90 24.40
N ASP A 429 -24.70 -29.99 24.51
CA ASP A 429 -23.90 -31.12 25.00
C ASP A 429 -23.13 -30.77 26.29
N LYS A 430 -23.62 -29.83 27.10
CA LYS A 430 -23.01 -29.41 28.37
C LYS A 430 -22.61 -30.60 29.27
N ALA A 431 -21.34 -30.65 29.68
CA ALA A 431 -20.86 -31.69 30.60
C ALA A 431 -21.49 -31.57 32.00
N THR A 432 -21.56 -32.72 32.70
CA THR A 432 -22.10 -32.84 34.06
C THR A 432 -21.02 -32.75 35.13
N GLY A 433 -21.42 -32.39 36.36
CA GLY A 433 -20.52 -32.20 37.50
C GLY A 433 -19.85 -30.83 37.50
N SER A 434 -19.03 -30.55 38.52
CA SER A 434 -18.32 -29.27 38.65
C SER A 434 -17.11 -29.17 37.72
N TYR A 435 -16.90 -27.97 37.19
CA TYR A 435 -15.72 -27.53 36.43
C TYR A 435 -15.74 -26.01 36.31
N THR A 436 -14.58 -25.41 36.10
CA THR A 436 -14.45 -24.01 35.71
C THR A 436 -14.60 -23.85 34.20
N VAL A 437 -15.11 -22.70 33.79
CA VAL A 437 -15.31 -22.27 32.41
C VAL A 437 -14.51 -20.99 32.22
N PRO A 438 -13.29 -21.06 31.65
CA PRO A 438 -12.56 -19.88 31.20
C PRO A 438 -13.38 -19.14 30.15
N ILE A 439 -13.40 -17.82 30.24
CA ILE A 439 -13.96 -16.90 29.26
C ILE A 439 -12.93 -15.79 29.10
N SER A 440 -12.46 -15.54 27.88
CA SER A 440 -11.52 -14.47 27.57
C SER A 440 -12.18 -13.48 26.62
N VAL A 441 -12.02 -12.18 26.88
CA VAL A 441 -12.66 -11.09 26.12
C VAL A 441 -11.55 -10.17 25.61
N ASN A 442 -11.43 -10.01 24.28
CA ASN A 442 -10.47 -9.11 23.64
C ASN A 442 -11.15 -7.80 23.21
N VAL A 443 -10.54 -6.67 23.56
CA VAL A 443 -11.07 -5.32 23.30
C VAL A 443 -9.97 -4.33 22.92
N SER A 444 -10.36 -3.25 22.24
CA SER A 444 -9.54 -2.04 22.06
C SER A 444 -10.30 -0.80 22.52
N GLY A 445 -9.60 0.16 23.13
CA GLY A 445 -10.18 1.45 23.48
C GLY A 445 -10.03 2.43 22.32
N HIS A 446 -11.13 3.08 21.92
CA HIS A 446 -11.12 4.06 20.81
C HIS A 446 -10.39 5.36 21.15
N ASN A 447 -10.36 5.72 22.43
CA ASN A 447 -10.09 7.10 22.85
C ASN A 447 -8.75 7.19 23.56
N LEU A 448 -7.70 7.56 22.79
CA LEU A 448 -6.33 7.80 23.25
C LEU A 448 -6.26 8.35 24.70
N VAL A 449 -5.75 7.53 25.60
CA VAL A 449 -5.50 7.84 27.02
C VAL A 449 -6.76 8.21 27.83
N LYS A 450 -7.96 7.72 27.44
CA LYS A 450 -9.15 7.72 28.32
C LYS A 450 -9.17 6.47 29.23
N LYS A 451 -9.93 6.57 30.32
CA LYS A 451 -10.27 5.45 31.20
C LYS A 451 -11.58 4.78 30.74
N HIS A 452 -11.53 3.46 30.60
CA HIS A 452 -12.66 2.61 30.23
C HIS A 452 -13.06 1.69 31.37
N VAL A 453 -14.36 1.42 31.49
CA VAL A 453 -14.91 0.48 32.48
C VAL A 453 -16.06 -0.30 31.87
N PHE A 454 -16.01 -1.64 31.99
CA PHE A 454 -17.08 -2.52 31.54
C PHE A 454 -17.27 -3.71 32.50
N SER A 455 -18.45 -4.32 32.48
CA SER A 455 -18.71 -5.60 33.15
C SER A 455 -18.98 -6.71 32.15
N VAL A 456 -18.69 -7.95 32.56
CA VAL A 456 -19.02 -9.17 31.81
C VAL A 456 -19.95 -10.02 32.66
N THR A 457 -21.03 -10.52 32.07
CA THR A 457 -21.96 -11.46 32.71
C THR A 457 -22.19 -12.69 31.85
N LEU A 458 -22.48 -13.83 32.47
CA LEU A 458 -22.93 -15.06 31.82
C LEU A 458 -24.33 -15.39 32.33
N ASN A 459 -25.33 -15.43 31.45
CA ASN A 459 -26.74 -15.66 31.77
C ASN A 459 -27.26 -14.75 32.91
N GLY A 460 -26.79 -13.49 32.93
CA GLY A 460 -27.11 -12.50 33.97
C GLY A 460 -26.33 -12.61 35.28
N ALA A 461 -25.46 -13.62 35.44
CA ALA A 461 -24.54 -13.72 36.57
C ALA A 461 -23.23 -12.99 36.27
N VAL A 462 -22.91 -11.95 37.05
CA VAL A 462 -21.69 -11.14 36.89
C VAL A 462 -20.44 -12.00 37.10
N LEU A 463 -19.50 -11.95 36.14
CA LEU A 463 -18.19 -12.59 36.23
C LEU A 463 -17.12 -11.63 36.75
N GLY A 464 -17.20 -10.36 36.38
CA GLY A 464 -16.31 -9.30 36.86
C GLY A 464 -16.59 -7.93 36.25
N THR A 465 -15.80 -6.97 36.68
CA THR A 465 -15.75 -5.59 36.14
C THR A 465 -14.31 -5.25 35.85
N VAL A 466 -14.02 -4.85 34.62
CA VAL A 466 -12.70 -4.41 34.15
C VAL A 466 -12.61 -2.90 34.30
N ASN A 467 -11.44 -2.40 34.69
CA ASN A 467 -11.07 -0.99 34.63
C ASN A 467 -9.71 -0.94 33.92
N PHE A 468 -9.61 -0.22 32.80
CA PHE A 468 -8.34 -0.01 32.10
C PHE A 468 -8.23 1.42 31.57
N THR A 469 -7.06 1.77 31.06
CA THR A 469 -6.76 3.07 30.44
C THR A 469 -5.85 2.81 29.25
N ASP A 470 -6.20 3.38 28.09
CA ASP A 470 -5.44 3.17 26.86
C ASP A 470 -4.06 3.79 26.95
N SER A 471 -3.08 3.20 26.25
CA SER A 471 -1.73 3.78 26.11
C SER A 471 -1.31 4.07 24.66
N GLY A 472 -2.24 3.94 23.70
CA GLY A 472 -2.03 4.22 22.27
C GLY A 472 -3.13 3.54 21.45
N ARG A 473 -3.17 3.77 20.11
CA ARG A 473 -4.07 3.01 19.22
C ARG A 473 -3.58 1.56 18.98
N ASN A 474 -2.28 1.31 19.12
CA ASN A 474 -1.59 0.05 18.81
C ASN A 474 -1.76 -1.06 19.88
N GLN A 475 -2.88 -1.14 20.60
CA GLN A 475 -3.07 -2.16 21.65
C GLN A 475 -4.48 -2.76 21.67
N THR A 476 -4.52 -4.09 21.62
CA THR A 476 -5.65 -4.90 22.11
C THR A 476 -5.39 -5.32 23.56
N TYR A 477 -6.46 -5.45 24.34
CA TYR A 477 -6.43 -5.90 25.72
C TYR A 477 -7.29 -7.16 25.87
N THR A 478 -6.69 -8.27 26.27
CA THR A 478 -7.42 -9.51 26.59
C THR A 478 -7.64 -9.61 28.10
N PHE A 479 -8.90 -9.80 28.51
CA PHE A 479 -9.30 -9.92 29.91
C PHE A 479 -9.90 -11.31 30.20
N ASP A 480 -9.30 -12.02 31.14
CA ASP A 480 -9.71 -13.37 31.55
C ASP A 480 -10.71 -13.37 32.70
N PHE A 481 -11.75 -14.19 32.55
CA PHE A 481 -12.79 -14.46 33.53
C PHE A 481 -12.92 -15.96 33.78
N THR A 482 -13.62 -16.33 34.85
CA THR A 482 -13.96 -17.73 35.12
C THR A 482 -15.37 -17.83 35.69
N ALA A 483 -16.23 -18.56 34.98
CA ALA A 483 -17.53 -18.98 35.49
C ALA A 483 -17.47 -20.41 36.07
N ASP A 484 -18.36 -20.74 37.00
CA ASP A 484 -18.61 -22.11 37.41
C ASP A 484 -19.61 -22.80 36.46
N ALA A 485 -19.47 -24.12 36.31
CA ALA A 485 -20.38 -24.94 35.50
C ALA A 485 -21.87 -24.78 35.85
N SER A 486 -22.24 -24.34 37.05
CA SER A 486 -23.62 -24.06 37.45
C SER A 486 -24.22 -22.81 36.78
N GLN A 487 -23.40 -21.86 36.32
CA GLN A 487 -23.85 -20.64 35.62
C GLN A 487 -24.21 -20.89 34.15
N LEU A 488 -23.66 -21.95 33.54
CA LEU A 488 -24.03 -22.39 32.19
C LEU A 488 -25.42 -23.03 32.15
N LEU A 489 -26.18 -22.77 31.10
CA LEU A 489 -27.37 -23.51 30.70
C LEU A 489 -27.02 -24.64 29.72
N SER A 490 -27.91 -25.62 29.57
CA SER A 490 -27.85 -26.57 28.45
C SER A 490 -28.75 -26.05 27.34
N GLY A 491 -28.25 -26.02 26.10
CA GLY A 491 -28.83 -25.24 25.01
C GLY A 491 -28.30 -23.80 25.01
N SER A 492 -29.16 -22.83 24.75
CA SER A 492 -28.78 -21.42 24.60
C SER A 492 -28.21 -20.81 25.90
N ASN A 493 -27.13 -20.06 25.75
CA ASN A 493 -26.45 -19.26 26.75
C ASN A 493 -26.20 -17.86 26.18
N LEU A 494 -25.99 -16.88 27.04
CA LEU A 494 -25.68 -15.50 26.67
C LEU A 494 -24.52 -14.99 27.52
N ILE A 495 -23.46 -14.49 26.87
CA ILE A 495 -22.50 -13.58 27.50
C ILE A 495 -22.95 -12.16 27.16
N THR A 496 -22.96 -11.26 28.13
CA THR A 496 -23.23 -9.83 27.90
C THR A 496 -22.05 -9.02 28.40
N VAL A 497 -21.50 -8.14 27.55
CA VAL A 497 -20.48 -7.15 27.90
C VAL A 497 -21.14 -5.77 27.93
N THR A 498 -21.00 -4.99 29.01
CA THR A 498 -21.75 -3.74 29.20
C THR A 498 -20.84 -2.59 29.63
N ALA A 499 -20.95 -1.44 28.98
CA ALA A 499 -20.21 -0.24 29.35
C ALA A 499 -20.76 0.40 30.63
N LEU A 500 -19.87 0.77 31.56
CA LEU A 500 -20.19 1.32 32.87
C LEU A 500 -19.55 2.70 33.06
N ASP A 501 -20.06 3.45 34.03
CA ASP A 501 -19.50 4.74 34.45
C ASP A 501 -18.01 4.58 34.81
N ASN A 502 -17.13 5.34 34.15
CA ASN A 502 -15.71 5.30 34.42
C ASN A 502 -15.30 6.05 35.71
N GLY A 503 -16.23 6.82 36.30
CA GLY A 503 -16.03 7.62 37.49
C GLY A 503 -15.46 9.01 37.24
N VAL A 504 -15.41 9.47 35.98
CA VAL A 504 -14.93 10.79 35.58
C VAL A 504 -16.09 11.56 34.94
N ALA A 505 -16.62 12.55 35.65
CA ALA A 505 -17.78 13.32 35.19
C ALA A 505 -17.44 14.17 33.96
N GLY A 506 -18.24 14.07 32.88
CA GLY A 506 -17.95 14.74 31.61
C GLY A 506 -16.97 13.97 30.72
N GLN A 507 -16.94 12.62 30.81
CA GLN A 507 -16.10 11.77 29.97
C GLN A 507 -16.85 10.55 29.46
N GLU A 508 -17.33 10.65 28.23
CA GLU A 508 -17.75 9.49 27.46
C GLU A 508 -16.57 8.59 27.08
N HIS A 509 -16.84 7.28 26.96
CA HIS A 509 -15.86 6.30 26.52
C HIS A 509 -16.47 5.21 25.62
N ILE A 510 -15.62 4.61 24.78
CA ILE A 510 -15.96 3.62 23.74
C ILE A 510 -14.92 2.51 23.82
N VAL A 511 -15.40 1.27 23.96
CA VAL A 511 -14.59 0.06 23.92
C VAL A 511 -15.08 -0.82 22.76
N TRP A 512 -14.26 -0.97 21.74
CA TRP A 512 -14.47 -1.91 20.65
C TRP A 512 -14.20 -3.33 21.13
N ILE A 513 -15.04 -4.29 20.76
CA ILE A 513 -14.91 -5.71 21.08
C ILE A 513 -14.55 -6.43 19.79
N ASN A 514 -13.41 -7.12 19.81
CA ASN A 514 -12.99 -7.96 18.70
C ASN A 514 -13.67 -9.33 18.87
N TRP A 515 -13.19 -10.15 19.81
CA TRP A 515 -13.76 -11.46 20.10
C TRP A 515 -13.95 -11.77 21.59
N ILE A 516 -14.79 -12.77 21.84
CA ILE A 516 -14.97 -13.43 23.14
C ILE A 516 -14.80 -14.93 22.91
N ASP A 517 -13.85 -15.61 23.56
CA ASP A 517 -13.80 -17.08 23.51
C ASP A 517 -14.10 -17.76 24.85
N VAL A 518 -14.97 -18.77 24.78
CA VAL A 518 -15.60 -19.42 25.93
C VAL A 518 -15.26 -20.90 25.91
N SER A 519 -14.74 -21.41 27.03
CA SER A 519 -14.07 -22.72 27.10
C SER A 519 -14.79 -23.76 27.99
N PRO A 520 -16.06 -24.12 27.70
CA PRO A 520 -16.82 -25.08 28.50
C PRO A 520 -16.29 -26.51 28.37
N SER A 521 -16.72 -27.38 29.29
CA SER A 521 -16.63 -28.82 29.09
C SER A 521 -17.88 -29.35 28.37
N ARG A 522 -17.69 -30.12 27.29
CA ARG A 522 -18.73 -30.81 26.52
C ARG A 522 -18.70 -32.32 26.78
N GLN A 523 -19.85 -32.98 26.62
CA GLN A 523 -19.98 -34.44 26.57
C GLN A 523 -19.54 -34.95 25.19
N TYR A 524 -19.13 -36.22 25.10
CA TYR A 524 -18.86 -36.87 23.82
C TYR A 524 -20.16 -37.16 23.06
N MET A 525 -20.70 -36.15 22.39
CA MET A 525 -21.91 -36.21 21.57
C MET A 525 -21.66 -35.55 20.22
N ALA A 526 -21.67 -36.35 19.15
CA ALA A 526 -21.53 -35.87 17.80
C ALA A 526 -22.71 -34.97 17.40
N GLN A 527 -22.41 -33.85 16.75
CA GLN A 527 -23.37 -32.92 16.20
C GLN A 527 -23.32 -32.99 14.67
N ASN A 528 -24.48 -32.99 14.00
CA ASN A 528 -24.58 -33.21 12.56
C ASN A 528 -23.82 -34.47 12.07
N GLY A 529 -23.75 -35.51 12.92
CA GLY A 529 -23.08 -36.76 12.62
C GLY A 529 -21.54 -36.70 12.64
N ARG A 530 -20.91 -35.64 13.19
CA ARG A 530 -19.46 -35.51 13.37
C ARG A 530 -19.05 -34.99 14.76
N LEU A 531 -17.81 -35.23 15.16
CA LEU A 531 -17.18 -34.64 16.35
C LEU A 531 -15.66 -34.52 16.12
N VAL A 532 -15.04 -33.44 16.62
CA VAL A 532 -13.59 -33.29 16.77
C VAL A 532 -13.31 -32.90 18.22
N TRP A 533 -12.28 -33.47 18.83
CA TRP A 533 -11.90 -33.15 20.21
C TRP A 533 -10.41 -33.35 20.49
N ASP A 534 -9.91 -32.57 21.44
CA ASP A 534 -8.57 -32.71 22.01
C ASP A 534 -8.60 -33.50 23.31
N GLN A 535 -7.53 -34.25 23.57
CA GLN A 535 -7.22 -34.87 24.86
C GLN A 535 -5.77 -34.52 25.23
N PRO A 536 -5.55 -33.53 26.11
CA PRO A 536 -4.20 -33.11 26.50
C PRO A 536 -3.53 -34.06 27.51
N ASP A 537 -4.33 -34.77 28.32
CA ASP A 537 -3.81 -35.60 29.41
C ASP A 537 -3.30 -36.96 28.92
N SER A 538 -2.04 -37.26 29.22
CA SER A 538 -1.46 -38.59 28.98
C SER A 538 -2.13 -39.68 29.84
N GLY A 539 -2.26 -40.88 29.29
CA GLY A 539 -2.88 -42.03 29.95
C GLY A 539 -3.58 -42.98 28.98
N ASN A 540 -4.13 -44.07 29.53
CA ASN A 540 -5.05 -44.94 28.79
C ASN A 540 -6.46 -44.40 28.97
N TRP A 541 -7.09 -43.93 27.89
CA TRP A 541 -8.41 -43.28 27.90
C TRP A 541 -9.40 -44.03 27.02
N SER A 542 -10.66 -44.04 27.43
CA SER A 542 -11.77 -44.65 26.69
C SER A 542 -12.90 -43.65 26.50
N TYR A 543 -13.49 -43.66 25.31
CA TYR A 543 -14.46 -42.71 24.83
C TYR A 543 -15.75 -43.43 24.43
N ALA A 544 -16.89 -42.79 24.68
CA ALA A 544 -18.22 -43.29 24.29
C ALA A 544 -18.97 -42.17 23.54
N ILE A 545 -18.71 -42.06 22.24
CA ILE A 545 -19.22 -40.97 21.39
C ILE A 545 -20.68 -41.28 21.01
N SER A 546 -21.60 -40.52 21.59
CA SER A 546 -23.04 -40.55 21.30
C SER A 546 -23.41 -39.61 20.14
N GLY A 547 -24.69 -39.47 19.79
CA GLY A 547 -25.16 -38.58 18.71
C GLY A 547 -24.95 -39.09 17.28
N LEU A 548 -24.31 -40.26 17.13
CA LEU A 548 -24.11 -40.92 15.85
C LEU A 548 -25.34 -41.80 15.53
N ASN A 549 -25.78 -41.81 14.26
CA ASN A 549 -26.98 -42.53 13.82
C ASN A 549 -26.67 -43.76 12.93
N SER A 550 -25.39 -43.98 12.64
CA SER A 550 -24.87 -45.01 11.75
C SER A 550 -23.41 -45.32 12.09
N SER A 551 -22.80 -46.28 11.38
CA SER A 551 -21.34 -46.49 11.42
C SER A 551 -20.58 -45.19 11.10
N ALA A 552 -19.49 -44.95 11.82
CA ALA A 552 -18.64 -43.77 11.66
C ALA A 552 -17.18 -44.15 11.42
N LEU A 553 -16.50 -43.33 10.61
CA LEU A 553 -15.04 -43.32 10.48
C LEU A 553 -14.46 -42.55 11.67
N ALA A 554 -13.52 -43.15 12.41
CA ALA A 554 -12.81 -42.50 13.51
C ALA A 554 -11.31 -42.44 13.19
N LEU A 555 -10.70 -41.29 13.39
CA LEU A 555 -9.31 -40.99 13.10
C LEU A 555 -8.60 -40.44 14.35
N ASP A 556 -7.34 -40.86 14.56
CA ASP A 556 -6.32 -40.08 15.27
C ASP A 556 -5.82 -39.01 14.28
N VAL A 557 -5.99 -37.74 14.63
CA VAL A 557 -5.58 -36.57 13.83
C VAL A 557 -4.65 -35.65 14.63
N THR A 558 -3.93 -36.24 15.62
CA THR A 558 -2.87 -35.57 16.39
C THR A 558 -1.75 -35.05 15.48
N ASP A 559 -1.56 -35.72 14.35
CA ASP A 559 -0.85 -35.23 13.19
C ASP A 559 -1.90 -35.07 12.06
N PRO A 560 -2.20 -33.83 11.62
CA PRO A 560 -3.20 -33.59 10.58
C PRO A 560 -2.71 -33.98 9.18
N MET A 561 -1.39 -34.10 8.98
CA MET A 561 -0.78 -34.55 7.72
C MET A 561 -0.68 -36.08 7.65
N ALA A 562 -0.48 -36.74 8.80
CA ALA A 562 -0.44 -38.20 8.95
C ALA A 562 -1.61 -38.81 9.78
N PRO A 563 -2.90 -38.53 9.43
CA PRO A 563 -4.05 -39.02 10.19
C PRO A 563 -4.21 -40.55 10.09
N LYS A 564 -4.56 -41.18 11.22
CA LYS A 564 -4.54 -42.66 11.37
C LYS A 564 -5.93 -43.22 11.62
N LEU A 565 -6.31 -44.24 10.86
CA LEU A 565 -7.57 -44.95 10.98
C LEU A 565 -7.64 -45.72 12.31
N ILE A 566 -8.59 -45.37 13.19
CA ILE A 566 -8.82 -46.13 14.43
C ILE A 566 -9.62 -47.39 14.09
N THR A 567 -8.94 -48.54 14.11
CA THR A 567 -9.52 -49.85 13.81
C THR A 567 -10.03 -50.54 15.08
N GLY A 568 -11.16 -51.27 14.95
CA GLY A 568 -11.77 -52.00 16.07
C GLY A 568 -12.74 -51.19 16.93
N VAL A 569 -13.17 -50.00 16.47
CA VAL A 569 -14.26 -49.24 17.12
C VAL A 569 -15.55 -50.07 17.19
N SER A 570 -16.37 -49.85 18.23
CA SER A 570 -17.52 -50.72 18.52
C SER A 570 -18.83 -49.97 18.82
N GLY A 571 -19.94 -50.50 18.32
CA GLY A 571 -21.28 -49.92 18.44
C GLY A 571 -21.80 -49.35 17.12
N SER A 572 -22.95 -48.66 17.17
CA SER A 572 -23.61 -48.08 15.98
C SER A 572 -24.39 -46.78 16.26
N SER A 573 -24.94 -46.61 17.47
CA SER A 573 -25.54 -45.35 17.94
C SER A 573 -24.67 -44.61 18.97
N THR A 574 -23.83 -45.37 19.67
CA THR A 574 -22.72 -44.89 20.48
C THR A 574 -21.49 -45.63 19.99
N ILE A 575 -20.46 -44.91 19.54
CA ILE A 575 -19.19 -45.51 19.11
C ILE A 575 -18.21 -45.48 20.28
N ASN A 576 -17.63 -46.64 20.59
CA ASN A 576 -16.77 -46.85 21.74
C ASN A 576 -15.39 -47.34 21.28
N PHE A 577 -14.34 -46.67 21.76
CA PHE A 577 -12.95 -47.06 21.59
C PHE A 577 -12.08 -46.53 22.74
N ALA A 578 -10.86 -47.04 22.84
CA ALA A 578 -9.85 -46.57 23.77
C ALA A 578 -8.52 -46.29 23.06
N GLN A 579 -7.72 -45.36 23.61
CA GLN A 579 -6.38 -45.02 23.13
C GLN A 579 -5.40 -44.87 24.29
N GLN A 580 -4.12 -45.13 23.98
CA GLN A 580 -3.00 -44.87 24.90
C GLN A 580 -2.30 -43.60 24.42
N ILE A 581 -2.27 -42.59 25.28
CA ILE A 581 -1.88 -41.23 24.96
C ILE A 581 -0.63 -40.89 25.75
N SER A 582 0.46 -40.54 25.07
CA SER A 582 1.74 -40.15 25.71
C SER A 582 1.97 -38.63 25.68
N ASN A 583 1.53 -37.99 24.60
CA ASN A 583 1.54 -36.55 24.37
C ASN A 583 0.08 -36.10 24.12
N PRO A 584 -0.27 -34.80 24.17
CA PRO A 584 -1.57 -34.31 23.74
C PRO A 584 -1.99 -34.89 22.38
N ALA A 585 -3.24 -35.32 22.26
CA ALA A 585 -3.77 -36.01 21.08
C ALA A 585 -5.10 -35.42 20.62
N ARG A 586 -5.33 -35.38 19.30
CA ARG A 586 -6.57 -34.90 18.67
C ARG A 586 -7.26 -36.03 17.93
N TYR A 587 -8.59 -36.07 18.02
CA TYR A 587 -9.42 -37.11 17.39
C TYR A 587 -10.55 -36.51 16.58
N ALA A 588 -10.87 -37.14 15.46
CA ALA A 588 -12.00 -36.79 14.62
C ALA A 588 -12.86 -38.03 14.32
N ILE A 589 -14.19 -37.86 14.31
CA ILE A 589 -15.13 -38.93 13.97
C ILE A 589 -16.28 -38.40 13.11
N SER A 590 -16.67 -39.15 12.07
CA SER A 590 -17.78 -38.78 11.18
C SER A 590 -18.56 -39.99 10.67
N THR A 591 -19.89 -39.89 10.70
CA THR A 591 -20.77 -40.69 9.83
C THR A 591 -20.59 -40.28 8.36
N THR A 592 -20.97 -41.11 7.40
CA THR A 592 -20.90 -40.76 5.97
C THR A 592 -21.63 -39.46 5.63
N THR A 593 -22.74 -39.16 6.32
CA THR A 593 -23.51 -37.90 6.17
C THR A 593 -22.97 -36.73 7.00
N GLY A 594 -22.02 -36.97 7.91
CA GLY A 594 -21.37 -35.94 8.72
C GLY A 594 -20.02 -35.46 8.19
N ARG A 595 -19.47 -36.16 7.17
CA ARG A 595 -18.30 -35.74 6.39
C ARG A 595 -18.54 -34.37 5.76
N LEU A 596 -17.48 -33.59 5.63
CA LEU A 596 -17.50 -32.26 5.02
C LEU A 596 -17.37 -32.35 3.50
N SER A 597 -18.14 -31.53 2.78
CA SER A 597 -17.80 -31.15 1.40
C SER A 597 -16.76 -30.03 1.44
N VAL A 598 -15.94 -29.94 0.39
CA VAL A 598 -15.00 -28.83 0.19
C VAL A 598 -15.72 -27.61 -0.39
N ALA A 599 -15.14 -26.42 -0.25
CA ALA A 599 -15.73 -25.18 -0.75
C ALA A 599 -15.64 -25.06 -2.28
N ALA A 600 -14.52 -25.50 -2.87
CA ALA A 600 -14.30 -25.51 -4.30
C ALA A 600 -13.35 -26.64 -4.74
N ILE A 601 -13.44 -27.00 -6.02
CA ILE A 601 -12.51 -27.88 -6.73
C ILE A 601 -12.24 -27.22 -8.09
N SER A 602 -11.01 -26.81 -8.36
CA SER A 602 -10.60 -26.27 -9.66
C SER A 602 -9.44 -27.07 -10.23
N HIS A 603 -9.58 -27.61 -11.45
CA HIS A 603 -8.46 -28.15 -12.20
C HIS A 603 -7.50 -27.01 -12.53
N ASP A 604 -6.23 -27.17 -12.19
CA ASP A 604 -5.19 -26.18 -12.43
C ASP A 604 -4.81 -26.13 -13.92
N THR A 605 -4.38 -24.97 -14.40
CA THR A 605 -3.97 -24.79 -15.80
C THR A 605 -2.59 -24.15 -15.83
N LEU A 606 -1.58 -24.95 -15.45
CA LEU A 606 -0.16 -24.55 -15.41
C LEU A 606 0.24 -23.65 -16.58
N PRO A 607 0.97 -22.55 -16.31
CA PRO A 607 1.46 -21.66 -17.36
C PRO A 607 2.40 -22.41 -18.32
N ALA A 608 2.48 -21.93 -19.56
CA ALA A 608 3.29 -22.57 -20.61
C ALA A 608 4.80 -22.65 -20.29
N VAL A 609 5.26 -21.77 -19.39
CA VAL A 609 6.54 -21.85 -18.68
C VAL A 609 6.25 -21.45 -17.22
N PRO A 610 6.67 -22.24 -16.21
CA PRO A 610 6.52 -21.87 -14.80
C PRO A 610 7.16 -20.53 -14.45
N LEU A 611 6.57 -19.81 -13.50
CA LEU A 611 7.08 -18.52 -13.01
C LEU A 611 8.45 -18.71 -12.33
N GLN A 612 8.66 -19.85 -11.65
CA GLN A 612 9.95 -20.23 -11.05
C GLN A 612 11.03 -20.69 -12.07
N ALA A 613 10.79 -20.63 -13.38
CA ALA A 613 11.78 -21.05 -14.36
C ALA A 613 12.90 -20.00 -14.48
N SER A 614 14.12 -20.34 -14.05
CA SER A 614 15.30 -19.45 -14.14
C SER A 614 15.78 -19.15 -15.58
N THR A 615 15.08 -19.65 -16.61
CA THR A 615 15.24 -19.24 -18.01
C THR A 615 14.29 -18.11 -18.44
N ASN A 616 13.38 -17.68 -17.55
CA ASN A 616 12.55 -16.50 -17.76
C ASN A 616 13.44 -15.25 -17.77
N HIS A 617 13.01 -14.25 -18.53
CA HIS A 617 13.60 -12.91 -18.56
C HIS A 617 12.51 -11.95 -19.04
N ALA A 618 12.51 -10.74 -18.49
CA ALA A 618 11.61 -9.66 -18.87
C ALA A 618 12.25 -8.32 -18.52
N ASP A 619 11.93 -7.28 -19.27
CA ASP A 619 12.12 -5.89 -18.88
C ASP A 619 10.90 -5.40 -18.07
N TYR A 620 9.74 -6.01 -18.29
CA TYR A 620 8.42 -5.56 -17.81
C TYR A 620 7.55 -6.75 -17.38
N ILE A 621 6.92 -6.69 -16.21
CA ILE A 621 5.94 -7.67 -15.72
C ILE A 621 4.54 -7.03 -15.58
N TYR A 622 3.51 -7.61 -16.17
CA TYR A 622 2.12 -7.33 -15.78
C TYR A 622 1.59 -8.47 -14.91
N ILE A 623 0.95 -8.15 -13.78
CA ILE A 623 0.24 -9.12 -12.92
C ILE A 623 -1.25 -8.83 -13.01
N SER A 624 -2.08 -9.83 -13.34
CA SER A 624 -3.52 -9.64 -13.51
C SER A 624 -4.31 -10.93 -13.34
N ASP A 625 -5.61 -10.81 -13.05
CA ASP A 625 -6.56 -11.92 -13.20
C ASP A 625 -6.80 -12.25 -14.69
N PRO A 626 -6.83 -13.53 -15.10
CA PRO A 626 -7.04 -13.94 -16.50
C PRO A 626 -8.30 -13.39 -17.18
N SER A 627 -9.34 -12.96 -16.45
CA SER A 627 -10.52 -12.31 -17.06
C SER A 627 -10.22 -10.94 -17.67
N LEU A 628 -9.16 -10.26 -17.20
CA LEU A 628 -8.71 -8.95 -17.66
C LEU A 628 -7.67 -9.01 -18.80
N TYR A 629 -7.20 -10.20 -19.18
CA TYR A 629 -6.17 -10.36 -20.20
C TYR A 629 -6.59 -9.84 -21.59
N LEU A 630 -7.88 -9.89 -21.95
CA LEU A 630 -8.35 -9.51 -23.28
C LEU A 630 -8.04 -8.04 -23.66
N PRO A 631 -8.37 -7.02 -22.84
CA PRO A 631 -7.93 -5.65 -23.08
C PRO A 631 -6.43 -5.47 -22.83
N LEU A 632 -5.88 -6.06 -21.75
CA LEU A 632 -4.47 -5.94 -21.35
C LEU A 632 -3.49 -6.32 -22.48
N ASN A 633 -3.81 -7.34 -23.26
CA ASN A 633 -3.02 -7.78 -24.43
C ASN A 633 -2.76 -6.64 -25.44
N SER A 634 -3.58 -5.60 -25.49
CA SER A 634 -3.37 -4.43 -26.37
C SER A 634 -2.22 -3.56 -25.88
N LEU A 635 -2.12 -3.33 -24.56
CA LEU A 635 -1.04 -2.58 -23.92
C LEU A 635 0.27 -3.38 -23.95
N VAL A 636 0.20 -4.69 -23.67
CA VAL A 636 1.32 -5.63 -23.80
C VAL A 636 1.89 -5.61 -25.23
N SER A 637 1.03 -5.70 -26.25
CA SER A 637 1.45 -5.63 -27.66
C SER A 637 2.07 -4.28 -28.03
N TYR A 638 1.64 -3.21 -27.37
CA TYR A 638 2.16 -1.86 -27.58
C TYR A 638 3.54 -1.67 -26.93
N ARG A 639 3.74 -2.03 -25.65
CA ARG A 639 5.07 -2.04 -25.00
C ARG A 639 6.06 -2.95 -25.73
N GLN A 640 5.62 -4.11 -26.22
CA GLN A 640 6.45 -4.98 -27.09
C GLN A 640 6.84 -4.32 -28.42
N SER A 641 6.06 -3.35 -28.92
CA SER A 641 6.39 -2.61 -30.15
C SER A 641 7.42 -1.48 -29.93
N GLU A 642 7.54 -1.00 -28.69
CA GLU A 642 8.59 -0.06 -28.24
C GLU A 642 9.92 -0.77 -27.97
N GLY A 643 9.88 -2.08 -27.70
CA GLY A 643 11.04 -2.95 -27.56
C GLY A 643 11.13 -3.70 -26.23
N TYR A 644 10.17 -3.51 -25.31
CA TYR A 644 10.16 -4.20 -24.02
C TYR A 644 9.92 -5.71 -24.16
N THR A 645 10.71 -6.51 -23.45
CA THR A 645 10.42 -7.93 -23.20
C THR A 645 9.37 -8.01 -22.10
N VAL A 646 8.11 -8.22 -22.47
CA VAL A 646 6.98 -8.23 -21.54
C VAL A 646 6.59 -9.65 -21.12
N PHE A 647 6.54 -9.89 -19.81
CA PHE A 647 5.94 -11.08 -19.20
C PHE A 647 4.56 -10.73 -18.61
N VAL A 648 3.60 -11.67 -18.68
CA VAL A 648 2.28 -11.52 -18.05
C VAL A 648 2.07 -12.70 -17.11
N ALA A 649 1.91 -12.41 -15.82
CA ALA A 649 1.65 -13.39 -14.77
C ALA A 649 0.16 -13.39 -14.40
N SER A 650 -0.36 -14.57 -14.06
CA SER A 650 -1.66 -14.71 -13.40
C SER A 650 -1.45 -14.56 -11.90
N VAL A 651 -2.27 -13.75 -11.25
CA VAL A 651 -2.22 -13.57 -9.78
C VAL A 651 -2.45 -14.91 -9.04
N GLN A 652 -3.23 -15.80 -9.64
CA GLN A 652 -3.49 -17.13 -9.08
C GLN A 652 -2.28 -18.06 -9.26
N ASP A 653 -1.57 -17.99 -10.38
CA ASP A 653 -0.35 -18.78 -10.64
C ASP A 653 0.77 -18.34 -9.68
N ILE A 654 0.82 -17.06 -9.32
CA ILE A 654 1.68 -16.52 -8.26
C ILE A 654 1.35 -17.16 -6.91
N PHE A 655 0.08 -17.21 -6.49
CA PHE A 655 -0.28 -17.93 -5.26
C PHE A 655 0.11 -19.41 -5.34
N ASP A 656 -0.15 -20.07 -6.48
CA ASP A 656 0.09 -21.50 -6.68
C ASP A 656 1.60 -21.87 -6.62
N GLU A 657 2.49 -21.04 -7.20
CA GLU A 657 3.95 -21.24 -7.16
C GLU A 657 4.66 -20.61 -5.93
N PHE A 658 4.10 -19.56 -5.30
CA PHE A 658 4.78 -18.77 -4.26
C PHE A 658 4.05 -18.69 -2.91
N ASN A 659 2.90 -19.33 -2.73
CA ASN A 659 2.33 -19.67 -1.41
C ASN A 659 1.39 -20.90 -1.44
N TYR A 660 1.77 -21.98 -2.12
CA TYR A 660 1.04 -23.25 -2.18
C TYR A 660 -0.44 -23.14 -2.60
N GLY A 661 -0.80 -22.10 -3.36
CA GLY A 661 -2.14 -21.77 -3.84
C GLY A 661 -2.99 -20.95 -2.87
N ILE A 662 -2.48 -20.65 -1.67
CA ILE A 662 -3.15 -19.86 -0.64
C ILE A 662 -3.06 -18.37 -1.03
N TYR A 663 -4.20 -17.68 -1.00
CA TYR A 663 -4.27 -16.22 -1.20
C TYR A 663 -3.46 -15.51 -0.12
N ASP A 664 -2.46 -14.74 -0.52
CA ASP A 664 -1.52 -14.03 0.36
C ASP A 664 -0.82 -12.92 -0.44
N THR A 665 -0.73 -11.72 0.13
CA THR A 665 -0.04 -10.58 -0.49
C THR A 665 1.47 -10.82 -0.60
N ALA A 666 2.10 -11.47 0.40
CA ALA A 666 3.52 -11.76 0.41
C ALA A 666 3.95 -12.72 -0.72
N ALA A 667 3.02 -13.49 -1.30
CA ALA A 667 3.29 -14.29 -2.49
C ALA A 667 3.69 -13.44 -3.71
N ILE A 668 3.11 -12.24 -3.85
CA ILE A 668 3.38 -11.30 -4.96
C ILE A 668 4.76 -10.67 -4.78
N GLN A 669 5.08 -10.18 -3.59
CA GLN A 669 6.42 -9.68 -3.25
C GLN A 669 7.49 -10.77 -3.45
N ARG A 670 7.22 -12.00 -2.96
CA ARG A 670 8.10 -13.16 -3.14
C ARG A 670 8.32 -13.51 -4.61
N PHE A 671 7.28 -13.47 -5.44
CA PHE A 671 7.40 -13.67 -6.89
C PHE A 671 8.26 -12.58 -7.55
N LEU A 672 8.02 -11.31 -7.25
CA LEU A 672 8.77 -10.20 -7.85
C LEU A 672 10.24 -10.21 -7.39
N ALA A 673 10.52 -10.53 -6.12
CA ALA A 673 11.85 -10.79 -5.60
C ALA A 673 12.55 -12.00 -6.27
N TYR A 674 11.79 -13.02 -6.65
CA TYR A 674 12.32 -14.17 -7.38
C TYR A 674 12.62 -13.82 -8.85
N ALA A 675 11.73 -13.07 -9.50
CA ALA A 675 11.91 -12.57 -10.85
C ALA A 675 13.06 -11.54 -10.95
N TYR A 676 13.31 -10.80 -9.86
CA TYR A 676 14.47 -9.93 -9.72
C TYR A 676 15.78 -10.72 -9.67
N ASP A 677 15.96 -11.60 -8.68
CA ASP A 677 17.23 -12.26 -8.39
C ASP A 677 17.51 -13.52 -9.24
N SER A 678 16.51 -14.39 -9.43
CA SER A 678 16.70 -15.79 -9.85
C SER A 678 16.30 -16.10 -11.30
N TRP A 679 15.78 -15.14 -12.05
CA TRP A 679 15.61 -15.21 -13.52
C TRP A 679 16.95 -15.03 -14.27
N ASP A 680 16.96 -15.18 -15.60
CA ASP A 680 18.21 -15.34 -16.38
C ASP A 680 19.18 -14.15 -16.22
N ALA A 681 20.24 -14.38 -15.43
CA ALA A 681 21.29 -13.41 -15.11
C ALA A 681 22.17 -13.02 -16.32
N GLY A 682 21.95 -13.61 -17.51
CA GLY A 682 22.47 -13.10 -18.78
C GLY A 682 21.81 -11.78 -19.23
N PHE A 683 20.65 -11.44 -18.67
CA PHE A 683 19.89 -10.21 -18.92
C PHE A 683 19.82 -9.33 -17.67
N ALA A 684 19.30 -8.11 -17.81
CA ALA A 684 18.96 -7.27 -16.66
C ALA A 684 17.82 -7.88 -15.83
N ALA A 685 17.69 -7.47 -14.58
CA ALA A 685 16.50 -7.77 -13.79
C ALA A 685 15.32 -6.93 -14.29
N PRO A 686 14.05 -7.41 -14.22
CA PRO A 686 12.88 -6.66 -14.66
C PRO A 686 12.84 -5.27 -14.01
N SER A 687 12.54 -4.23 -14.79
CA SER A 687 12.59 -2.84 -14.35
C SER A 687 11.22 -2.27 -14.00
N TYR A 688 10.15 -2.85 -14.56
CA TYR A 688 8.78 -2.35 -14.43
C TYR A 688 7.83 -3.47 -14.00
N VAL A 689 6.89 -3.13 -13.11
CA VAL A 689 5.77 -4.00 -12.75
C VAL A 689 4.46 -3.21 -12.78
N THR A 690 3.39 -3.81 -13.30
CA THR A 690 2.04 -3.23 -13.23
C THR A 690 1.04 -4.22 -12.68
N LEU A 691 0.34 -3.78 -11.64
CA LEU A 691 -0.76 -4.51 -11.01
C LEU A 691 -2.06 -4.14 -11.74
N VAL A 692 -2.75 -5.12 -12.32
CA VAL A 692 -3.89 -4.88 -13.20
C VAL A 692 -5.11 -5.61 -12.68
N GLY A 693 -5.98 -4.86 -12.01
CA GLY A 693 -7.18 -5.38 -11.35
C GLY A 693 -7.54 -4.57 -10.12
N GLU A 694 -8.80 -4.67 -9.70
CA GLU A 694 -9.28 -3.98 -8.49
C GLU A 694 -8.85 -4.66 -7.20
N SER A 695 -8.77 -3.88 -6.11
CA SER A 695 -8.49 -4.36 -4.77
C SER A 695 -9.51 -3.85 -3.75
N SER A 696 -9.54 -4.48 -2.58
CA SER A 696 -10.39 -4.15 -1.44
C SER A 696 -9.66 -4.53 -0.15
N TYR A 697 -9.76 -3.74 0.93
CA TYR A 697 -9.26 -4.17 2.25
C TYR A 697 -10.01 -5.41 2.77
N ASP A 698 -11.24 -5.63 2.29
CA ASP A 698 -12.05 -6.80 2.63
C ASP A 698 -11.64 -8.02 1.80
N HIS A 699 -10.38 -8.46 1.93
CA HIS A 699 -9.86 -9.64 1.25
C HIS A 699 -10.75 -10.89 1.44
N ARG A 700 -11.34 -11.04 2.63
CA ARG A 700 -12.23 -12.16 3.02
C ARG A 700 -13.67 -12.03 2.51
N ASN A 701 -14.08 -10.88 1.93
CA ASN A 701 -15.45 -10.57 1.49
C ASN A 701 -16.50 -10.68 2.63
N ILE A 702 -16.13 -10.21 3.82
CA ILE A 702 -16.91 -10.10 5.05
C ILE A 702 -18.13 -9.19 4.86
N GLN A 703 -17.95 -7.99 4.29
CA GLN A 703 -19.03 -7.05 3.99
C GLN A 703 -19.81 -7.44 2.71
N GLY A 704 -19.31 -8.43 1.96
CA GLY A 704 -19.96 -8.95 0.75
C GLY A 704 -19.77 -8.08 -0.50
N LEU A 705 -18.88 -7.07 -0.44
CA LEU A 705 -18.72 -6.05 -1.47
C LEU A 705 -17.83 -6.49 -2.64
N ASN A 706 -16.94 -7.47 -2.51
CA ASN A 706 -16.01 -7.85 -3.60
C ASN A 706 -16.74 -8.43 -4.84
N GLY A 707 -17.96 -8.96 -4.69
CA GLY A 707 -18.80 -9.35 -5.83
C GLY A 707 -19.42 -8.18 -6.62
N VAL A 708 -19.15 -6.95 -6.18
CA VAL A 708 -19.80 -5.70 -6.60
C VAL A 708 -18.75 -4.61 -6.89
N ASP A 709 -17.66 -4.60 -6.11
CA ASP A 709 -16.55 -3.66 -6.17
C ASP A 709 -15.19 -4.36 -6.40
N GLY A 710 -15.17 -5.68 -6.56
CA GLY A 710 -13.99 -6.43 -7.02
C GLY A 710 -12.96 -6.72 -5.93
N ASN A 711 -12.16 -7.77 -6.18
CA ASN A 711 -10.87 -8.02 -5.54
C ASN A 711 -10.09 -8.97 -6.47
N LEU A 712 -9.64 -8.44 -7.61
CA LEU A 712 -9.00 -9.18 -8.71
C LEU A 712 -7.47 -9.11 -8.65
N MET A 713 -6.93 -8.11 -7.96
CA MET A 713 -5.49 -7.91 -7.79
C MET A 713 -5.27 -7.35 -6.37
N PRO A 714 -4.83 -8.18 -5.40
CA PRO A 714 -4.64 -7.77 -4.01
C PRO A 714 -3.82 -6.49 -3.87
N THR A 715 -4.00 -5.80 -2.76
CA THR A 715 -3.19 -4.67 -2.32
C THR A 715 -2.30 -5.11 -1.17
N TYR A 716 -1.08 -4.59 -1.12
CA TYR A 716 -0.33 -4.64 0.12
C TYR A 716 -0.99 -3.64 1.07
N LEU A 717 -1.44 -4.09 2.25
CA LEU A 717 -1.81 -3.22 3.35
C LEU A 717 -0.66 -3.24 4.36
N LYS A 718 -0.25 -2.08 4.87
CA LYS A 718 0.90 -1.95 5.78
C LYS A 718 0.44 -1.26 7.07
N SER A 719 0.44 -1.97 8.19
CA SER A 719 -0.17 -1.47 9.43
C SER A 719 0.82 -0.62 10.25
N GLY A 720 0.45 0.63 10.49
CA GLY A 720 1.32 1.61 11.17
C GLY A 720 2.28 2.34 10.24
N VAL A 721 2.10 2.23 8.92
CA VAL A 721 2.78 3.10 7.94
C VAL A 721 2.34 4.55 8.09
N ASP A 722 1.05 4.77 8.36
CA ASP A 722 0.46 6.09 8.52
C ASP A 722 0.24 6.39 9.99
N SER A 723 0.90 7.43 10.52
CA SER A 723 0.84 7.79 11.94
C SER A 723 -0.55 8.26 12.42
N LEU A 724 -1.46 8.56 11.50
CA LEU A 724 -2.80 9.10 11.76
C LEU A 724 -3.88 8.03 11.54
N ILE A 725 -3.83 7.29 10.42
CA ILE A 725 -4.84 6.27 10.08
C ILE A 725 -4.38 4.82 10.21
N GLY A 726 -3.12 4.57 10.55
CA GLY A 726 -2.60 3.24 10.86
C GLY A 726 -2.30 2.43 9.61
N GLU A 727 -3.23 1.58 9.23
CA GLU A 727 -3.17 0.75 8.03
C GLU A 727 -3.66 1.50 6.78
N THR A 728 -2.95 1.36 5.67
CA THR A 728 -3.42 1.76 4.33
C THR A 728 -2.69 0.98 3.25
N ALA A 729 -3.12 1.14 2.00
CA ALA A 729 -2.50 0.52 0.83
C ALA A 729 -1.11 1.08 0.52
N ALA A 730 -0.18 0.18 0.21
CA ALA A 730 1.24 0.45 0.04
C ALA A 730 1.89 -0.50 -0.98
N ASP A 731 1.43 -0.50 -2.26
CA ASP A 731 2.01 -1.39 -3.28
C ASP A 731 3.54 -1.19 -3.50
N ASN A 732 4.14 -0.10 -2.98
CA ASN A 732 5.60 0.07 -2.90
C ASN A 732 6.30 -1.17 -2.31
N GLU A 733 5.71 -1.78 -1.29
CA GLU A 733 6.23 -2.99 -0.63
C GLU A 733 6.30 -4.21 -1.56
N TYR A 734 5.47 -4.30 -2.60
CA TYR A 734 5.59 -5.39 -3.58
C TYR A 734 6.88 -5.32 -4.42
N ALA A 735 7.56 -4.16 -4.44
CA ALA A 735 8.77 -3.92 -5.21
C ALA A 735 9.99 -3.54 -4.35
N ASN A 736 9.81 -3.17 -3.07
CA ASN A 736 10.87 -3.03 -2.06
C ASN A 736 11.25 -4.41 -1.51
N PHE A 737 12.52 -4.81 -1.63
CA PHE A 737 12.99 -6.13 -1.20
C PHE A 737 14.04 -6.11 -0.08
N ASP A 738 14.65 -4.95 0.23
CA ASP A 738 15.79 -4.86 1.17
C ASP A 738 15.57 -3.92 2.39
N SER A 739 14.35 -3.39 2.54
CA SER A 739 13.86 -2.59 3.68
C SER A 739 14.37 -1.16 3.80
N ASP A 740 15.01 -0.61 2.75
CA ASP A 740 15.45 0.79 2.73
C ASP A 740 14.35 1.82 2.35
N LEU A 741 13.16 1.34 1.95
CA LEU A 741 11.95 2.07 1.49
C LEU A 741 11.89 2.40 -0.02
N LEU A 742 12.97 2.17 -0.77
CA LEU A 742 13.01 2.32 -2.22
C LEU A 742 12.59 1.01 -2.92
N PRO A 743 11.94 1.07 -4.10
CA PRO A 743 11.55 -0.13 -4.83
C PRO A 743 12.57 -0.54 -5.91
N GLU A 744 12.98 -1.81 -5.91
CA GLU A 744 13.80 -2.44 -6.96
C GLU A 744 13.12 -2.48 -8.33
N MET A 745 11.80 -2.28 -8.40
CA MET A 745 11.05 -2.20 -9.66
C MET A 745 10.10 -1.00 -9.67
N HIS A 746 10.02 -0.33 -10.82
CA HIS A 746 9.05 0.75 -11.04
C HIS A 746 7.63 0.18 -11.04
N ILE A 747 6.86 0.48 -10.00
CA ILE A 747 5.53 -0.08 -9.76
C ILE A 747 4.41 0.93 -10.03
N GLY A 748 3.33 0.45 -10.66
CA GLY A 748 2.07 1.18 -10.80
C GLY A 748 0.86 0.25 -10.88
N ARG A 749 -0.34 0.80 -10.69
CA ARG A 749 -1.60 0.04 -10.68
C ARG A 749 -2.60 0.56 -11.72
N LEU A 750 -3.26 -0.35 -12.43
CA LEU A 750 -4.45 -0.11 -13.23
C LEU A 750 -5.67 -0.70 -12.50
N PRO A 751 -6.33 0.08 -11.62
CA PRO A 751 -7.50 -0.38 -10.85
C PRO A 751 -8.68 -0.62 -11.78
N ALA A 752 -9.11 -1.88 -11.91
CA ALA A 752 -10.17 -2.26 -12.83
C ALA A 752 -10.93 -3.51 -12.37
N ARG A 753 -12.25 -3.40 -12.26
CA ARG A 753 -13.13 -4.51 -11.86
C ARG A 753 -13.54 -5.41 -13.01
N ASN A 754 -13.35 -4.95 -14.24
CA ASN A 754 -13.85 -5.63 -15.43
C ASN A 754 -13.17 -5.13 -16.71
N VAL A 755 -13.42 -5.88 -17.79
CA VAL A 755 -12.90 -5.62 -19.13
C VAL A 755 -13.24 -4.23 -19.66
N ALA A 756 -14.36 -3.60 -19.28
CA ALA A 756 -14.75 -2.29 -19.81
C ALA A 756 -13.93 -1.15 -19.18
N GLU A 757 -13.76 -1.16 -17.86
CA GLU A 757 -12.90 -0.21 -17.13
C GLU A 757 -11.45 -0.29 -17.62
N LEU A 758 -10.89 -1.50 -17.70
CA LEU A 758 -9.52 -1.69 -18.18
C LEU A 758 -9.37 -1.30 -19.67
N SER A 759 -10.40 -1.51 -20.50
CA SER A 759 -10.40 -1.03 -21.88
C SER A 759 -10.33 0.50 -21.96
N ILE A 760 -10.92 1.25 -21.03
CA ILE A 760 -10.86 2.72 -21.02
C ILE A 760 -9.43 3.18 -20.75
N MET A 761 -8.80 2.67 -19.69
CA MET A 761 -7.42 3.04 -19.32
C MET A 761 -6.40 2.62 -20.40
N VAL A 762 -6.45 1.36 -20.87
CA VAL A 762 -5.53 0.85 -21.91
C VAL A 762 -5.62 1.67 -23.20
N ASN A 763 -6.83 1.97 -23.69
CA ASN A 763 -6.96 2.79 -24.90
C ASN A 763 -6.49 4.24 -24.67
N ARG A 764 -6.66 4.79 -23.45
CA ARG A 764 -6.21 6.16 -23.13
C ARG A 764 -4.68 6.27 -23.13
N ILE A 765 -3.98 5.34 -22.49
CA ILE A 765 -2.50 5.30 -22.46
C ILE A 765 -1.96 5.25 -23.90
N ILE A 766 -2.44 4.29 -24.70
CA ILE A 766 -2.03 4.15 -26.11
C ILE A 766 -2.38 5.41 -26.94
N ASN A 767 -3.56 6.01 -26.76
CA ASN A 767 -3.94 7.25 -27.46
C ASN A 767 -3.07 8.46 -27.08
N TYR A 768 -2.75 8.60 -25.79
CA TYR A 768 -1.92 9.68 -25.25
C TYR A 768 -0.50 9.60 -25.84
N GLU A 769 0.10 8.41 -25.82
CA GLU A 769 1.46 8.20 -26.30
C GLU A 769 1.57 8.23 -27.84
N THR A 770 0.65 7.58 -28.55
CA THR A 770 0.68 7.55 -30.02
C THR A 770 0.18 8.83 -30.71
N MET A 771 -0.20 9.88 -29.95
CA MET A 771 -0.73 11.12 -30.52
C MET A 771 0.29 11.75 -31.50
N PRO A 772 -0.04 11.91 -32.81
CA PRO A 772 0.96 12.02 -33.88
C PRO A 772 1.56 13.42 -34.09
N VAL A 773 1.14 14.39 -33.29
CA VAL A 773 1.77 15.72 -33.16
C VAL A 773 1.68 16.06 -31.68
N GLN A 774 2.82 16.38 -31.06
CA GLN A 774 2.89 16.85 -29.69
C GLN A 774 2.10 18.17 -29.56
N PRO A 775 0.94 18.19 -28.88
CA PRO A 775 0.12 19.40 -28.79
C PRO A 775 0.74 20.41 -27.83
N LEU A 776 0.41 21.69 -28.00
CA LEU A 776 0.83 22.75 -27.06
C LEU A 776 0.27 22.55 -25.65
N TRP A 777 -0.81 21.77 -25.49
CA TRP A 777 -1.36 21.45 -24.16
C TRP A 777 -0.47 20.47 -23.37
N MET A 778 0.33 19.64 -24.05
CA MET A 778 1.32 18.79 -23.37
C MET A 778 2.57 19.57 -22.94
N ASP A 779 2.60 20.91 -23.07
CA ASP A 779 3.62 21.78 -22.47
C ASP A 779 3.07 22.67 -21.35
N SER A 780 1.75 22.65 -21.10
CA SER A 780 1.10 23.51 -20.12
C SER A 780 0.77 22.79 -18.81
N HIS A 781 0.82 23.54 -17.70
CA HIS A 781 0.54 23.04 -16.35
C HIS A 781 -0.67 23.75 -15.74
N LEU A 782 -1.50 23.04 -14.99
CA LEU A 782 -2.58 23.63 -14.18
C LEU A 782 -2.29 23.46 -12.70
N PHE A 783 -2.16 24.56 -11.97
CA PHE A 783 -2.06 24.55 -10.51
C PHE A 783 -3.40 24.94 -9.89
N VAL A 784 -3.99 24.03 -9.12
CA VAL A 784 -5.25 24.21 -8.38
C VAL A 784 -4.91 24.28 -6.89
N ALA A 785 -5.37 25.33 -6.22
CA ALA A 785 -5.14 25.51 -4.78
C ALA A 785 -6.44 25.76 -4.02
N ASP A 786 -6.60 25.08 -2.89
CA ASP A 786 -7.66 25.32 -1.90
C ASP A 786 -7.40 26.61 -1.09
N ASN A 787 -8.35 27.05 -0.28
CA ASN A 787 -8.24 28.33 0.43
C ASN A 787 -7.16 28.31 1.51
N SER A 788 -6.28 29.31 1.53
CA SER A 788 -5.32 29.45 2.63
C SER A 788 -5.92 30.08 3.90
N HIS A 789 -7.20 30.46 3.90
CA HIS A 789 -7.90 31.09 5.03
C HIS A 789 -9.35 30.62 5.08
N GLU A 790 -9.78 30.04 6.19
CA GLU A 790 -11.11 29.45 6.36
C GLU A 790 -12.19 30.47 6.72
N VAL A 791 -13.41 30.31 6.20
CA VAL A 791 -14.53 31.22 6.50
C VAL A 791 -15.06 30.97 7.92
N GLU A 792 -15.01 29.71 8.34
CA GLU A 792 -15.57 29.14 9.57
C GLU A 792 -14.81 29.61 10.81
N THR A 793 -13.49 29.78 10.71
CA THR A 793 -12.63 30.34 11.77
C THR A 793 -12.77 31.87 11.89
N GLY A 794 -13.42 32.52 10.92
CA GLY A 794 -13.49 33.98 10.82
C GLY A 794 -12.37 34.58 9.96
N CYS A 795 -11.87 33.84 8.98
CA CYS A 795 -10.76 34.20 8.10
C CYS A 795 -9.40 34.26 8.82
N GLU A 796 -9.18 33.32 9.74
CA GLU A 796 -7.83 32.96 10.19
C GLU A 796 -7.16 32.03 9.15
N LEU A 797 -5.83 31.88 9.22
CA LEU A 797 -5.06 31.01 8.33
C LEU A 797 -5.56 29.55 8.44
N ASP A 798 -5.61 28.82 7.32
CA ASP A 798 -5.98 27.40 7.32
C ASP A 798 -5.02 26.60 8.23
N PRO A 799 -5.54 25.81 9.21
CA PRO A 799 -4.71 25.07 10.16
C PRO A 799 -3.83 23.97 9.58
N ALA A 800 -4.00 23.60 8.30
CA ALA A 800 -3.13 22.69 7.57
C ALA A 800 -2.02 23.40 6.76
N GLY A 801 -2.15 24.72 6.50
CA GLY A 801 -1.10 25.55 5.89
C GLY A 801 -1.58 26.51 4.79
N ASP A 802 -0.69 27.41 4.34
CA ASP A 802 -0.99 28.34 3.25
C ASP A 802 -0.80 27.68 1.87
N PHE A 803 -1.86 27.02 1.37
CA PHE A 803 -1.90 26.41 0.04
C PHE A 803 -1.50 27.36 -1.11
N PHE A 804 -1.82 28.67 -1.00
CA PHE A 804 -1.43 29.65 -2.02
C PHE A 804 0.08 29.92 -1.96
N GLN A 805 0.65 30.08 -0.77
CA GLN A 805 2.07 30.31 -0.58
C GLN A 805 2.89 29.12 -1.05
N THR A 806 2.47 27.88 -0.78
CA THR A 806 3.16 26.67 -1.23
C THR A 806 3.27 26.60 -2.76
N VAL A 807 2.17 26.79 -3.50
CA VAL A 807 2.23 26.82 -4.98
C VAL A 807 3.09 27.99 -5.49
N ASN A 808 2.96 29.18 -4.90
CA ASN A 808 3.76 30.33 -5.32
C ASN A 808 5.26 30.16 -5.03
N ASN A 809 5.62 29.49 -3.93
CA ASN A 809 7.01 29.15 -3.60
C ASN A 809 7.56 28.11 -4.58
N PHE A 810 6.79 27.07 -4.91
CA PHE A 810 7.19 26.10 -5.93
C PHE A 810 7.42 26.76 -7.30
N LEU A 811 6.47 27.61 -7.74
CA LEU A 811 6.58 28.37 -8.98
C LEU A 811 7.75 29.38 -9.02
N ALA A 812 8.25 29.81 -7.86
CA ALA A 812 9.34 30.79 -7.75
C ALA A 812 10.73 30.15 -7.61
N ASN A 813 10.83 28.94 -7.07
CA ASN A 813 12.12 28.34 -6.67
C ASN A 813 12.42 26.98 -7.34
N VAL A 814 11.43 26.30 -7.93
CA VAL A 814 11.58 24.95 -8.53
C VAL A 814 11.10 24.91 -9.98
N PHE A 815 9.98 25.56 -10.30
CA PHE A 815 9.41 25.50 -11.66
C PHE A 815 10.39 26.07 -12.72
N PRO A 816 10.58 25.39 -13.87
CA PRO A 816 11.75 25.66 -14.73
C PRO A 816 11.82 27.09 -15.28
N VAL A 817 12.96 27.76 -15.00
CA VAL A 817 13.20 29.15 -15.40
C VAL A 817 13.13 29.30 -16.93
N GLY A 818 12.11 30.00 -17.41
CA GLY A 818 11.84 30.22 -18.83
C GLY A 818 10.57 29.54 -19.34
N ARG A 819 10.05 28.52 -18.64
CA ARG A 819 8.67 28.05 -18.85
C ARG A 819 7.70 29.04 -18.22
N GLN A 820 6.67 29.44 -18.98
CA GLN A 820 5.56 30.28 -18.50
C GLN A 820 4.19 29.77 -18.98
N ALA A 821 4.14 28.51 -19.46
CA ALA A 821 2.91 27.85 -19.85
C ALA A 821 2.22 27.24 -18.62
N PHE A 822 1.63 28.07 -17.75
CA PHE A 822 0.82 27.56 -16.64
C PHE A 822 -0.41 28.41 -16.33
N THR A 823 -1.50 27.75 -15.94
CA THR A 823 -2.69 28.34 -15.36
C THR A 823 -2.67 28.16 -13.84
N ARG A 824 -3.25 29.11 -13.09
CA ARG A 824 -3.57 28.98 -11.67
C ARG A 824 -5.08 29.10 -11.46
N LEU A 825 -5.65 28.29 -10.58
CA LEU A 825 -7.03 28.40 -10.07
C LEU A 825 -6.99 28.26 -8.55
N PHE A 826 -7.05 29.39 -7.84
CA PHE A 826 -6.85 29.46 -6.40
C PHE A 826 -8.17 29.87 -5.74
N TYR A 827 -8.73 29.04 -4.86
CA TYR A 827 -10.03 29.30 -4.23
C TYR A 827 -9.93 30.38 -3.16
N ALA A 828 -10.53 31.55 -3.43
CA ALA A 828 -10.40 32.76 -2.63
C ALA A 828 -11.80 33.24 -2.19
N PRO A 829 -12.41 32.61 -1.17
CA PRO A 829 -13.80 32.85 -0.77
C PRO A 829 -14.05 34.33 -0.45
N THR A 830 -15.13 34.91 -0.98
CA THR A 830 -15.41 36.36 -0.89
C THR A 830 -15.63 36.90 0.53
N ALA A 831 -15.79 36.03 1.52
CA ALA A 831 -15.83 36.42 2.93
C ALA A 831 -14.44 36.83 3.46
N CYS A 832 -13.37 36.21 2.93
CA CYS A 832 -12.01 36.36 3.41
C CYS A 832 -11.10 37.16 2.48
N TYR A 833 -11.52 37.50 1.25
CA TYR A 833 -10.65 38.16 0.28
C TYR A 833 -11.14 39.54 -0.19
N PRO A 834 -10.24 40.55 -0.31
CA PRO A 834 -8.80 40.50 0.02
C PRO A 834 -8.53 40.58 1.54
N ASN A 835 -7.58 39.80 2.03
CA ASN A 835 -7.05 39.85 3.41
C ASN A 835 -5.74 40.68 3.47
N PRO A 836 -5.13 40.89 4.65
CA PRO A 836 -3.92 41.70 4.78
C PRO A 836 -2.69 41.15 4.04
N ASP A 837 -2.56 39.83 3.97
CA ASP A 837 -1.41 39.12 3.39
C ASP A 837 -1.54 38.94 1.87
N TYR A 838 -2.78 38.86 1.36
CA TYR A 838 -3.16 38.89 -0.05
C TYR A 838 -4.02 40.15 -0.37
N PRO A 839 -3.44 41.37 -0.29
CA PRO A 839 -4.17 42.64 -0.38
C PRO A 839 -4.58 43.05 -1.81
N VAL A 840 -4.18 42.28 -2.83
CA VAL A 840 -4.50 42.49 -4.24
C VAL A 840 -5.30 41.30 -4.73
N TYR A 841 -6.47 41.52 -5.32
CA TYR A 841 -7.25 40.43 -5.93
C TYR A 841 -6.72 40.11 -7.33
N GLU A 842 -5.97 39.01 -7.43
CA GLU A 842 -5.36 38.54 -8.68
C GLU A 842 -6.37 37.82 -9.58
N PRO A 843 -6.19 37.80 -10.92
CA PRO A 843 -7.17 37.26 -11.86
C PRO A 843 -7.30 35.72 -11.85
N TYR A 844 -6.42 35.03 -11.13
CA TYR A 844 -6.46 33.58 -10.89
C TYR A 844 -7.11 33.21 -9.54
N TYR A 845 -7.55 34.21 -8.75
CA TYR A 845 -8.40 33.98 -7.59
C TYR A 845 -9.85 33.72 -8.03
N VAL A 846 -10.43 32.67 -7.46
CA VAL A 846 -11.75 32.14 -7.84
C VAL A 846 -12.71 32.28 -6.64
N PRO A 847 -13.77 33.10 -6.73
CA PRO A 847 -14.49 33.54 -5.53
C PRO A 847 -15.54 32.57 -4.96
N THR A 848 -15.87 31.46 -5.66
CA THR A 848 -16.87 30.48 -5.20
C THR A 848 -16.54 29.05 -5.67
N VAL A 849 -16.95 28.04 -4.89
CA VAL A 849 -16.82 26.61 -5.22
C VAL A 849 -17.37 26.27 -6.62
N THR A 850 -18.55 26.79 -6.98
CA THR A 850 -19.13 26.56 -8.32
C THR A 850 -18.29 27.17 -9.44
N GLN A 851 -17.55 28.26 -9.19
CA GLN A 851 -16.60 28.80 -10.17
C GLN A 851 -15.29 27.99 -10.21
N MET A 852 -14.86 27.38 -9.11
CA MET A 852 -13.75 26.40 -9.12
C MET A 852 -14.11 25.19 -9.98
N GLN A 853 -15.26 24.57 -9.74
CA GLN A 853 -15.80 23.43 -10.50
C GLN A 853 -15.84 23.71 -12.01
N LEU A 854 -16.38 24.88 -12.40
CA LEU A 854 -16.47 25.29 -13.81
C LEU A 854 -15.10 25.68 -14.41
N GLY A 855 -14.20 26.26 -13.61
CA GLY A 855 -12.84 26.59 -14.02
C GLY A 855 -12.00 25.34 -14.29
N ILE A 856 -11.98 24.40 -13.35
CA ILE A 856 -11.26 23.12 -13.46
C ILE A 856 -11.77 22.34 -14.68
N ALA A 857 -13.09 22.25 -14.88
CA ALA A 857 -13.66 21.61 -16.06
C ALA A 857 -13.26 22.30 -17.38
N ALA A 858 -13.17 23.64 -17.40
CA ALA A 858 -12.76 24.41 -18.58
C ALA A 858 -11.25 24.30 -18.88
N GLU A 859 -10.40 24.21 -17.85
CA GLU A 859 -8.96 24.00 -18.01
C GLU A 859 -8.64 22.55 -18.42
N LEU A 860 -9.29 21.54 -17.81
CA LEU A 860 -9.20 20.15 -18.26
C LEU A 860 -9.64 20.00 -19.73
N ALA A 861 -10.70 20.70 -20.16
CA ALA A 861 -11.14 20.70 -21.56
C ALA A 861 -10.18 21.45 -22.53
N GLN A 862 -9.30 22.31 -22.02
CA GLN A 862 -8.17 22.85 -22.78
C GLN A 862 -7.02 21.82 -22.86
N GLY A 863 -6.82 21.06 -21.79
CA GLY A 863 -5.75 20.07 -21.65
C GLY A 863 -4.51 20.70 -21.04
N HIS A 864 -3.78 19.91 -20.27
CA HIS A 864 -2.49 20.24 -19.63
C HIS A 864 -1.65 18.97 -19.56
N ALA A 865 -0.32 19.08 -19.53
CA ALA A 865 0.58 17.96 -19.27
C ALA A 865 0.35 17.43 -17.85
N PHE A 866 0.32 18.36 -16.90
CA PHE A 866 0.15 18.11 -15.48
C PHE A 866 -0.99 18.96 -14.91
N VAL A 867 -1.81 18.34 -14.06
CA VAL A 867 -2.67 19.05 -13.11
C VAL A 867 -2.12 18.76 -11.72
N ILE A 868 -1.86 19.82 -10.97
CA ILE A 868 -1.26 19.78 -9.64
C ILE A 868 -2.29 20.37 -8.68
N TYR A 869 -2.78 19.56 -7.76
CA TYR A 869 -3.69 20.01 -6.70
C TYR A 869 -2.96 20.07 -5.36
N THR A 870 -3.18 21.12 -4.58
CA THR A 870 -2.82 21.15 -3.17
C THR A 870 -3.91 21.83 -2.36
N GLY A 871 -4.30 21.21 -1.25
CA GLY A 871 -5.53 21.52 -0.55
C GLY A 871 -6.00 20.35 0.31
N HIS A 872 -7.21 20.48 0.85
CA HIS A 872 -7.90 19.40 1.56
C HIS A 872 -8.55 18.41 0.59
N SER A 873 -8.89 17.21 1.09
CA SER A 873 -9.58 16.16 0.33
C SER A 873 -10.12 15.07 1.26
N GLY A 874 -11.01 14.24 0.70
CA GLY A 874 -11.32 12.90 1.22
C GLY A 874 -11.05 11.83 0.15
N SER A 875 -11.47 10.59 0.39
CA SER A 875 -11.31 9.49 -0.59
C SER A 875 -11.88 9.81 -1.97
N THR A 876 -12.99 10.56 -2.01
CA THR A 876 -13.87 10.72 -3.18
C THR A 876 -13.99 12.16 -3.70
N PHE A 877 -13.26 13.13 -3.13
CA PHE A 877 -13.39 14.56 -3.48
C PHE A 877 -12.17 15.44 -3.14
N TRP A 878 -12.02 16.55 -3.86
CA TRP A 878 -11.15 17.68 -3.52
C TRP A 878 -11.91 18.76 -2.74
N ALA A 879 -11.27 19.33 -1.72
CA ALA A 879 -11.66 20.44 -0.84
C ALA A 879 -12.88 20.17 0.06
N LYS A 880 -12.79 20.56 1.34
CA LYS A 880 -13.90 20.43 2.31
C LYS A 880 -15.07 21.39 2.04
N ASP A 881 -14.87 22.37 1.16
CA ASP A 881 -15.79 23.47 0.94
C ASP A 881 -17.08 23.11 0.18
N GLY A 882 -18.18 23.04 0.91
CA GLY A 882 -19.57 23.08 0.42
C GLY A 882 -20.05 21.86 -0.36
N THR A 883 -19.42 21.56 -1.50
CA THR A 883 -19.65 20.36 -2.33
C THR A 883 -18.35 19.81 -2.93
N GLY A 884 -17.19 20.36 -2.55
CA GLY A 884 -15.89 20.07 -3.16
C GLY A 884 -15.70 20.68 -4.55
N PHE A 885 -14.44 20.76 -5.00
CA PHE A 885 -14.06 21.25 -6.33
C PHE A 885 -14.21 20.16 -7.40
N LEU A 886 -13.87 18.92 -7.05
CA LEU A 886 -14.14 17.70 -7.80
C LEU A 886 -14.70 16.65 -6.85
N ASN A 887 -15.59 15.80 -7.35
CA ASN A 887 -16.09 14.57 -6.73
C ASN A 887 -16.67 13.69 -7.85
N ALA A 888 -17.01 12.43 -7.57
CA ALA A 888 -17.56 11.50 -8.56
C ALA A 888 -18.72 12.09 -9.42
N SER A 889 -19.63 12.85 -8.82
CA SER A 889 -20.73 13.50 -9.53
C SER A 889 -20.25 14.64 -10.45
N ILE A 890 -19.30 15.46 -10.00
CA ILE A 890 -18.70 16.53 -10.80
C ILE A 890 -17.89 15.93 -11.96
N VAL A 891 -17.11 14.88 -11.70
CA VAL A 891 -16.31 14.15 -12.69
C VAL A 891 -17.21 13.61 -13.82
N GLN A 892 -18.24 12.83 -13.48
CA GLN A 892 -19.12 12.20 -14.47
C GLN A 892 -20.03 13.18 -15.24
N ASN A 893 -20.36 14.35 -14.69
CA ASN A 893 -21.26 15.33 -15.34
C ASN A 893 -20.54 16.48 -16.06
N ASN A 894 -19.37 16.92 -15.59
CA ASN A 894 -18.71 18.14 -16.07
C ASN A 894 -17.40 17.89 -16.82
N ILE A 895 -16.70 16.78 -16.59
CA ILE A 895 -15.40 16.49 -17.20
C ILE A 895 -15.60 15.72 -18.51
N ASN A 896 -15.15 16.31 -19.62
CA ASN A 896 -15.31 15.74 -20.97
C ASN A 896 -14.19 16.24 -21.90
N ASN A 897 -12.95 16.06 -21.47
CA ASN A 897 -11.73 16.51 -22.14
C ASN A 897 -11.28 15.63 -23.33
N GLY A 898 -11.91 14.48 -23.57
CA GLY A 898 -11.54 13.56 -24.65
C GLY A 898 -10.10 13.06 -24.49
N ASP A 899 -9.36 12.97 -25.59
CA ASP A 899 -7.96 12.50 -25.58
C ASP A 899 -6.95 13.49 -24.92
N ARG A 900 -7.42 14.59 -24.31
CA ARG A 900 -6.55 15.58 -23.62
C ARG A 900 -6.37 15.26 -22.15
N THR A 901 -5.83 14.08 -21.87
CA THR A 901 -5.81 13.51 -20.52
C THR A 901 -4.49 13.82 -19.81
N PRO A 902 -4.48 14.69 -18.79
CA PRO A 902 -3.28 15.03 -18.03
C PRO A 902 -2.78 13.86 -17.17
N ILE A 903 -1.56 14.00 -16.66
CA ILE A 903 -1.08 13.31 -15.46
C ILE A 903 -1.48 14.17 -14.25
N LEU A 904 -2.02 13.56 -13.18
CA LEU A 904 -2.34 14.27 -11.93
C LEU A 904 -1.25 14.08 -10.89
N LEU A 905 -0.97 15.16 -10.15
CA LEU A 905 -0.01 15.20 -9.04
C LEU A 905 -0.77 15.70 -7.80
N GLU A 906 -1.22 14.75 -6.99
CA GLU A 906 -2.17 14.98 -5.89
C GLU A 906 -1.44 15.30 -4.59
N MET A 907 -1.05 16.58 -4.40
CA MET A 907 -0.30 17.03 -3.23
C MET A 907 -1.26 17.30 -2.04
N THR A 908 -2.09 16.30 -1.74
CA THR A 908 -3.27 16.32 -0.83
C THR A 908 -3.38 15.00 -0.04
N CYS A 909 -4.56 14.52 0.36
CA CYS A 909 -4.77 13.23 1.08
C CYS A 909 -5.72 12.26 0.32
N LEU A 910 -5.65 10.96 0.59
CA LEU A 910 -6.63 9.91 0.23
C LEU A 910 -7.16 9.77 -1.22
N THR A 911 -6.88 10.65 -2.18
CA THR A 911 -7.52 10.63 -3.52
C THR A 911 -7.24 9.37 -4.32
N GLY A 912 -6.14 8.67 -4.00
CA GLY A 912 -5.74 7.37 -4.54
C GLY A 912 -6.04 6.19 -3.62
N SER A 913 -6.95 6.30 -2.64
CA SER A 913 -7.28 5.23 -1.68
C SER A 913 -8.13 4.07 -2.25
N TYR A 914 -7.74 3.52 -3.42
CA TYR A 914 -8.45 2.46 -4.18
C TYR A 914 -8.78 1.19 -3.38
N HIS A 915 -8.11 0.95 -2.25
CA HIS A 915 -8.36 -0.19 -1.37
C HIS A 915 -9.64 -0.08 -0.53
N ARG A 916 -10.35 1.05 -0.56
CA ARG A 916 -11.54 1.31 0.26
C ARG A 916 -12.84 1.02 -0.50
N PRO A 917 -13.47 -0.18 -0.36
CA PRO A 917 -14.86 -0.34 -0.73
C PRO A 917 -15.76 0.52 0.16
N GLU A 918 -16.60 1.37 -0.43
CA GLU A 918 -17.65 2.08 0.31
C GLU A 918 -19.04 1.74 -0.25
N THR A 919 -20.05 1.66 0.61
CA THR A 919 -21.42 1.31 0.18
C THR A 919 -22.10 2.40 -0.66
N ASN A 920 -21.59 3.64 -0.62
CA ASN A 920 -22.14 4.81 -1.32
C ASN A 920 -21.27 5.26 -2.50
N PHE A 921 -19.95 5.11 -2.42
CA PHE A 921 -18.99 5.49 -3.45
C PHE A 921 -18.05 4.32 -3.74
N ARG A 922 -17.80 4.05 -5.03
CA ARG A 922 -17.27 2.75 -5.48
C ARG A 922 -15.83 2.82 -6.00
N ASN A 923 -15.22 3.99 -5.88
CA ASN A 923 -14.00 4.42 -6.51
C ASN A 923 -13.51 5.61 -5.69
N SER A 924 -12.21 5.73 -5.49
CA SER A 924 -11.59 6.99 -5.08
C SER A 924 -11.74 8.06 -6.20
N LEU A 925 -11.39 9.31 -5.91
CA LEU A 925 -11.47 10.39 -6.89
C LEU A 925 -10.62 10.11 -8.15
N ASP A 926 -9.40 9.62 -7.94
CA ASP A 926 -8.45 9.36 -9.03
C ASP A 926 -8.89 8.15 -9.87
N GLU A 927 -9.53 7.18 -9.24
CA GLU A 927 -10.17 6.05 -9.93
C GLU A 927 -11.36 6.47 -10.78
N GLU A 928 -12.24 7.36 -10.31
CA GLU A 928 -13.32 7.94 -11.14
C GLU A 928 -12.74 8.64 -12.37
N LEU A 929 -11.66 9.40 -12.19
CA LEU A 929 -10.95 10.09 -13.26
C LEU A 929 -10.24 9.14 -14.23
N LEU A 930 -9.68 8.02 -13.76
CA LEU A 930 -9.12 6.98 -14.60
C LEU A 930 -10.20 6.18 -15.34
N LYS A 931 -11.36 5.93 -14.73
CA LYS A 931 -12.45 5.12 -15.29
C LYS A 931 -13.42 5.94 -16.17
N LEU A 932 -13.27 7.28 -16.23
CA LEU A 932 -14.12 8.18 -17.02
C LEU A 932 -14.00 7.98 -18.55
N ALA A 933 -15.08 7.50 -19.17
CA ALA A 933 -15.09 7.05 -20.57
C ALA A 933 -14.88 8.12 -21.66
N ASN A 934 -15.13 9.41 -21.38
CA ASN A 934 -15.06 10.50 -22.38
C ASN A 934 -14.00 11.57 -22.03
N GLY A 935 -12.98 11.20 -21.24
CA GLY A 935 -11.97 12.13 -20.78
C GLY A 935 -11.18 11.55 -19.62
N GLY A 936 -11.03 12.35 -18.57
CA GLY A 936 -10.31 11.96 -17.36
C GLY A 936 -8.81 12.14 -17.53
N ILE A 937 -8.05 11.22 -16.95
CA ILE A 937 -6.60 11.37 -16.73
C ILE A 937 -5.84 10.13 -17.25
N VAL A 938 -4.59 10.29 -17.67
CA VAL A 938 -3.77 9.15 -18.15
C VAL A 938 -3.17 8.38 -16.98
N ALA A 939 -2.77 9.09 -15.92
CA ALA A 939 -2.27 8.56 -14.66
C ALA A 939 -2.45 9.58 -13.52
N ALA A 940 -2.36 9.12 -12.27
CA ALA A 940 -2.21 9.96 -11.08
C ALA A 940 -1.02 9.47 -10.23
N TYR A 941 -0.27 10.40 -9.66
CA TYR A 941 0.63 10.13 -8.53
C TYR A 941 -0.04 10.65 -7.25
N SER A 942 -0.49 9.71 -6.41
CA SER A 942 -1.64 9.89 -5.52
C SER A 942 -1.49 9.25 -4.14
N PRO A 943 -1.93 9.91 -3.05
CA PRO A 943 -1.90 9.39 -1.70
C PRO A 943 -2.99 8.36 -1.41
N THR A 944 -2.63 7.32 -0.66
CA THR A 944 -3.55 6.32 -0.07
C THR A 944 -3.91 6.65 1.38
N GLY A 945 -3.21 7.58 2.05
CA GLY A 945 -3.39 7.90 3.48
C GLY A 945 -3.58 9.38 3.80
N LEU A 946 -3.26 9.78 5.04
CA LEU A 946 -3.30 11.15 5.53
C LEU A 946 -1.89 11.70 5.78
N GLN A 947 -1.48 12.69 4.99
CA GLN A 947 -0.14 13.28 5.11
C GLN A 947 -0.18 14.81 5.11
N VAL A 948 0.89 15.43 5.64
CA VAL A 948 1.01 16.88 5.74
C VAL A 948 1.67 17.47 4.49
N GLN A 949 1.14 18.60 4.01
CA GLN A 949 1.57 19.28 2.77
C GLN A 949 3.10 19.35 2.59
N LYS A 950 3.83 19.57 3.68
CA LYS A 950 5.29 19.72 3.62
C LYS A 950 6.03 18.49 3.09
N GLY A 951 5.52 17.28 3.30
CA GLY A 951 6.11 16.09 2.70
C GLY A 951 5.88 16.04 1.19
N HIS A 952 4.72 16.52 0.73
CA HIS A 952 4.37 16.60 -0.69
C HIS A 952 5.29 17.58 -1.45
N ASP A 953 5.79 18.63 -0.79
CA ASP A 953 6.80 19.52 -1.38
C ASP A 953 8.06 18.75 -1.83
N TYR A 954 8.54 17.77 -1.04
CA TYR A 954 9.73 16.98 -1.40
C TYR A 954 9.45 16.11 -2.63
N LEU A 955 8.28 15.45 -2.67
CA LEU A 955 7.85 14.65 -3.81
C LEU A 955 7.71 15.50 -5.08
N LEU A 956 7.03 16.64 -5.00
CA LEU A 956 6.84 17.54 -6.14
C LEU A 956 8.16 18.11 -6.66
N HIS A 957 9.11 18.40 -5.76
CA HIS A 957 10.44 18.88 -6.12
C HIS A 957 11.23 17.82 -6.88
N GLY A 958 11.39 16.61 -6.31
CA GLY A 958 12.12 15.52 -6.96
C GLY A 958 11.48 15.06 -8.28
N PHE A 959 10.14 15.09 -8.36
CA PHE A 959 9.41 14.81 -9.60
C PHE A 959 9.77 15.80 -10.72
N TYR A 960 9.79 17.11 -10.41
CA TYR A 960 10.10 18.13 -11.40
C TYR A 960 11.58 18.22 -11.73
N ASP A 961 12.48 18.05 -10.75
CA ASP A 961 13.92 18.04 -11.02
C ASP A 961 14.32 16.83 -11.87
N GLY A 962 13.75 15.65 -11.60
CA GLY A 962 13.93 14.47 -12.43
C GLY A 962 13.55 14.73 -13.90
N ILE A 963 12.41 15.37 -14.15
CA ILE A 963 11.95 15.69 -15.51
C ILE A 963 12.79 16.80 -16.16
N TYR A 964 13.10 17.87 -15.42
CA TYR A 964 13.57 19.13 -16.00
C TYR A 964 15.04 19.46 -15.81
N GLN A 965 15.74 18.82 -14.87
CA GLN A 965 17.20 18.88 -14.72
C GLN A 965 17.85 17.61 -15.28
N ASP A 966 17.36 16.43 -14.87
CA ASP A 966 17.96 15.13 -15.22
C ASP A 966 17.48 14.59 -16.58
N GLY A 967 16.29 15.00 -17.04
CA GLY A 967 15.72 14.58 -18.33
C GLY A 967 15.02 13.22 -18.29
N TYR A 968 14.47 12.83 -17.14
CA TYR A 968 13.65 11.63 -17.00
C TYR A 968 12.28 11.82 -17.66
N MET A 969 12.07 11.09 -18.75
CA MET A 969 10.86 11.21 -19.57
C MET A 969 9.84 10.09 -19.32
N SER A 970 10.16 8.99 -18.62
CA SER A 970 9.11 8.04 -18.20
C SER A 970 8.52 8.40 -16.83
N LEU A 971 7.21 8.16 -16.65
CA LEU A 971 6.50 8.47 -15.41
C LEU A 971 7.09 7.74 -14.19
N ALA A 972 7.54 6.50 -14.39
CA ALA A 972 8.34 5.74 -13.44
C ALA A 972 9.58 6.48 -12.94
N GLU A 973 10.42 7.00 -13.85
CA GLU A 973 11.67 7.66 -13.49
C GLU A 973 11.41 8.97 -12.73
N ALA A 974 10.37 9.71 -13.09
CA ALA A 974 9.96 10.91 -12.36
C ALA A 974 9.39 10.60 -10.96
N VAL A 975 8.57 9.54 -10.82
CA VAL A 975 8.09 9.06 -9.50
C VAL A 975 9.24 8.52 -8.65
N PHE A 976 10.21 7.83 -9.24
CA PHE A 976 11.39 7.34 -8.53
C PHE A 976 12.29 8.48 -8.06
N ALA A 977 12.48 9.51 -8.90
CA ALA A 977 13.18 10.73 -8.51
C ALA A 977 12.47 11.48 -7.37
N ALA A 978 11.13 11.52 -7.36
CA ALA A 978 10.34 12.06 -6.25
C ALA A 978 10.62 11.35 -4.91
N LYS A 979 10.59 10.00 -4.91
CA LYS A 979 10.90 9.18 -3.72
C LYS A 979 12.36 9.31 -3.29
N LEU A 980 13.31 9.23 -4.22
CA LEU A 980 14.73 9.33 -3.92
C LEU A 980 15.13 10.71 -3.39
N TYR A 981 14.52 11.78 -3.92
CA TYR A 981 14.70 13.13 -3.39
C TYR A 981 14.16 13.27 -1.95
N LEU A 982 13.01 12.66 -1.65
CA LEU A 982 12.46 12.57 -0.29
C LEU A 982 13.42 11.82 0.65
N PHE A 983 13.91 10.64 0.24
CA PHE A 983 14.89 9.82 0.98
C PHE A 983 16.16 10.60 1.33
N ASP A 984 16.78 11.26 0.35
CA ASP A 984 18.04 11.99 0.55
C ASP A 984 17.89 13.25 1.41
N ASN A 985 16.69 13.85 1.50
CA ASN A 985 16.51 15.19 2.08
C ASN A 985 15.70 15.26 3.39
N THR A 986 15.00 14.21 3.84
CA THR A 986 14.29 14.22 5.13
C THR A 986 14.27 12.85 5.84
N LEU A 987 14.03 12.85 7.15
CA LEU A 987 13.80 11.64 7.97
C LEU A 987 12.41 11.65 8.64
N ILE A 988 11.55 12.61 8.28
CA ILE A 988 10.30 12.92 9.02
C ILE A 988 9.05 12.46 8.26
N TYR A 989 9.08 12.49 6.92
CA TYR A 989 7.95 12.16 6.04
C TYR A 989 8.23 10.87 5.24
N GLN A 990 8.88 9.91 5.87
CA GLN A 990 9.38 8.68 5.23
C GLN A 990 8.24 7.70 4.86
N ASP A 991 7.07 7.84 5.51
CA ASP A 991 5.80 7.19 5.18
C ASP A 991 5.34 7.43 3.74
N LEU A 992 5.69 8.58 3.14
CA LEU A 992 5.37 8.92 1.76
C LEU A 992 6.02 8.02 0.70
N HIS A 993 7.04 7.22 1.06
CA HIS A 993 7.53 6.17 0.16
C HIS A 993 6.47 5.11 -0.11
N ASP A 994 5.62 4.82 0.87
CA ASP A 994 4.64 3.75 0.80
C ASP A 994 3.24 4.27 0.52
N THR A 995 2.87 5.43 1.07
CA THR A 995 1.53 5.99 0.93
C THR A 995 1.30 6.76 -0.37
N PHE A 996 2.35 7.18 -1.09
CA PHE A 996 2.22 7.75 -2.44
C PHE A 996 2.43 6.71 -3.54
N MET A 997 1.34 6.46 -4.27
CA MET A 997 1.24 5.41 -5.29
C MET A 997 1.03 5.98 -6.69
N LEU A 998 1.49 5.24 -7.71
CA LEU A 998 1.24 5.54 -9.11
C LEU A 998 0.03 4.73 -9.62
N LEU A 999 -1.08 5.42 -9.88
CA LEU A 999 -2.23 4.87 -10.57
C LEU A 999 -2.09 5.15 -12.08
N GLY A 1000 -1.61 4.15 -12.82
CA GLY A 1000 -1.23 4.25 -14.22
C GLY A 1000 -0.29 3.13 -14.67
N ASP A 1001 0.15 3.18 -15.93
CA ASP A 1001 1.26 2.35 -16.44
C ASP A 1001 2.59 3.09 -16.17
N PRO A 1002 3.55 2.51 -15.41
CA PRO A 1002 4.80 3.16 -15.04
C PRO A 1002 5.71 3.52 -16.23
N ALA A 1003 5.62 2.84 -17.37
CA ALA A 1003 6.39 3.23 -18.56
C ALA A 1003 5.71 4.32 -19.42
N THR A 1004 4.64 4.96 -18.93
CA THR A 1004 3.99 6.06 -19.66
C THR A 1004 4.98 7.20 -19.92
N ASP A 1005 5.19 7.53 -21.19
CA ASP A 1005 6.04 8.64 -21.66
C ASP A 1005 5.43 10.00 -21.27
N ILE A 1006 6.20 10.85 -20.60
CA ILE A 1006 5.82 12.21 -20.19
C ILE A 1006 6.05 13.14 -21.38
N ARG A 1007 4.97 13.45 -22.10
CA ARG A 1007 5.07 14.09 -23.42
C ARG A 1007 5.26 15.61 -23.41
N ILE A 1008 6.11 16.12 -22.53
CA ILE A 1008 6.54 17.54 -22.50
C ILE A 1008 7.46 17.88 -23.69
N TRP A 1009 7.49 19.15 -24.11
CA TRP A 1009 8.44 19.55 -25.14
C TRP A 1009 9.85 19.59 -24.56
N GLU A 1010 10.75 18.74 -25.06
CA GLU A 1010 12.18 18.94 -24.86
C GLU A 1010 12.58 20.32 -25.41
N ALA A 1011 13.30 21.11 -24.60
CA ALA A 1011 13.88 22.38 -25.01
C ALA A 1011 15.14 22.16 -25.89
N THR A 1012 15.01 21.34 -26.93
CA THR A 1012 16.02 21.19 -27.97
C THR A 1012 16.39 22.57 -28.52
N SER A 1013 17.70 22.84 -28.64
CA SER A 1013 18.22 24.18 -28.99
C SER A 1013 18.11 24.50 -30.49
N ASP A 1014 17.13 23.91 -31.16
CA ASP A 1014 16.82 24.10 -32.57
C ASP A 1014 16.20 25.46 -32.83
N VAL A 1015 17.06 26.46 -33.07
CA VAL A 1015 16.67 27.78 -33.53
C VAL A 1015 16.08 27.68 -34.95
N TYR A 1016 14.76 27.55 -35.03
CA TYR A 1016 13.99 27.55 -36.28
C TYR A 1016 14.10 28.89 -37.04
N LEU A 1017 15.22 29.09 -37.74
CA LEU A 1017 15.43 30.25 -38.61
C LEU A 1017 14.45 30.21 -39.80
N PRO A 1018 13.51 31.17 -39.92
CA PRO A 1018 12.54 31.17 -41.01
C PRO A 1018 13.26 31.37 -42.35
N THR A 1019 13.17 30.37 -43.23
CA THR A 1019 13.86 30.39 -44.54
C THR A 1019 13.16 31.36 -45.49
N VAL A 1020 13.58 32.64 -45.44
CA VAL A 1020 13.07 33.69 -46.33
C VAL A 1020 13.63 33.49 -47.75
N LEU A 1021 12.96 32.64 -48.53
CA LEU A 1021 13.14 32.57 -49.98
C LEU A 1021 12.74 33.92 -50.60
N ARG A 1022 13.74 34.73 -50.95
CA ARG A 1022 13.53 35.95 -51.76
C ARG A 1022 13.28 35.54 -53.23
N PRO A 1023 12.30 36.17 -53.91
CA PRO A 1023 11.95 35.87 -55.30
C PRO A 1023 12.95 36.48 -56.32
#